data_AF-A0A7S1JXM2-F1
#
_entry.id   AF-A0A7S1JXM2-F1
#
_cell.length_a   1.000
_cell.length_b   1.000
_cell.length_c   1.000
_cell.angle_alpha   90.00
_cell.angle_beta   90.00
_cell.angle_gamma   90.00
#
_symmetry.space_group_name_H-M   'P 1'
#
loop_
_entity.id
_entity.type
_entity.pdbx_description
1 polymer ?
#
loop_
_entity_poly.entity_id
_entity_poly.type
_entity_poly.pdbx_seq_one_letter_code
_entity_poly.pdbx_strand_id
1 'polypeptide(L)'
;MPSPQQPWNPARLNCLCWAMGSISGAMDEANEKRFVVTIIKDLLSLCEMKRGKENKAIVASCIMYVVGQYPRFLRAHWKFLKTVLLKLFEFMHETFPGVQKMACETFLKISQKCRKKFVQVQPAEAECFLAELTRPNGQLQGHTADLEFGDQQTFYEAVGYMIAEAPTQQEQYQYVDGLMSHLNAQWNHLLQAASQNEGILVDLNAMRQLSHFLRTNERVASSAGSAMEHQLGSIYQQVLRVYKYYSEGISSKVASNGPQIMGHSQIKGMRTFKRDTLKLVETFVEKAIPPDPHGPPGSQHQPAAGATGEIPETNGIPGGGRETQSSRRSELIQRVCSGLVPPLLEPVLADYRANHPQARDPEVLSLLSTLISKLSPSITPQVPRIFEMVFDPTLEMIKSDFQSYPDHRVNFYALLRACNTYCFDALFLLPEQRLRLFVDSLVWAIKHEHPSVADAGLRVLSDFLDKVLHLDPQLCGNFFKSYYQLLLHDIFVVLTDTLHKAGFKHQTIILMELVTAVDLGKLRGVTSKQEVMEYICNMLCQTFATLNRNQVEAFVLDLFNKSGNHTEFQSHIRDFLVQIKEYAGGDAEGLTELYRTERDEALQRSRQIEQQRLMEVPGLLHQYDPIRLAMDAANPQE
;
A
#
# COMPACT_ATOMS: atom_id res chain seq x y z
N MET A 1 28.77 -27.06 49.19
CA MET A 1 27.92 -27.96 48.40
C MET A 1 27.66 -27.31 47.06
N PRO A 2 27.88 -27.97 45.91
CA PRO A 2 27.44 -27.41 44.64
C PRO A 2 25.91 -27.31 44.69
N SER A 3 25.37 -26.13 44.37
CA SER A 3 23.93 -25.90 44.24
C SER A 3 23.33 -26.99 43.33
N PRO A 4 22.16 -27.57 43.66
CA PRO A 4 21.53 -28.56 42.80
C PRO A 4 21.35 -27.94 41.41
N GLN A 5 21.97 -28.56 40.39
CA GLN A 5 21.86 -28.08 39.01
C GLN A 5 20.38 -28.09 38.65
N GLN A 6 19.79 -26.89 38.49
CA GLN A 6 18.39 -26.78 38.09
C GLN A 6 18.20 -27.52 36.76
N PRO A 7 17.12 -28.30 36.60
CA PRO A 7 16.86 -29.02 35.36
C PRO A 7 16.73 -28.02 34.21
N TRP A 8 17.32 -28.37 33.08
CA TRP A 8 17.21 -27.61 31.83
C TRP A 8 15.74 -27.38 31.48
N ASN A 9 15.37 -26.12 31.27
CA ASN A 9 14.02 -25.74 30.89
C ASN A 9 14.08 -24.73 29.72
N PRO A 10 13.78 -25.19 28.48
CA PRO A 10 13.78 -24.33 27.30
C PRO A 10 12.84 -23.13 27.40
N ALA A 11 11.68 -23.28 28.06
CA ALA A 11 10.72 -22.18 28.21
C ALA A 11 11.27 -21.06 29.09
N ARG A 12 12.07 -21.38 30.11
CA ARG A 12 12.76 -20.36 30.92
C ARG A 12 13.82 -19.61 30.11
N LEU A 13 14.57 -20.32 29.26
CA LEU A 13 15.53 -19.68 28.37
C LEU A 13 14.83 -18.73 27.39
N ASN A 14 13.74 -19.18 26.76
CA ASN A 14 12.95 -18.35 25.84
C ASN A 14 12.44 -17.09 26.54
N CYS A 15 11.82 -17.23 27.72
CA CYS A 15 11.31 -16.10 28.49
C CYS A 15 12.43 -15.11 28.84
N LEU A 16 13.60 -15.61 29.26
CA LEU A 16 14.75 -14.77 29.53
C LEU A 16 15.23 -14.04 28.27
N CYS A 17 15.35 -14.73 27.14
CA CYS A 17 15.81 -14.11 25.89
C CYS A 17 14.82 -13.10 25.33
N TRP A 18 13.51 -13.34 25.48
CA TRP A 18 12.48 -12.37 25.14
C TRP A 18 12.57 -11.13 26.01
N ALA A 19 12.72 -11.28 27.32
CA ALA A 19 12.92 -10.16 28.23
C ALA A 19 14.19 -9.36 27.88
N MET A 20 15.31 -10.06 27.64
CA MET A 20 16.57 -9.44 27.24
C MET A 20 16.46 -8.71 25.90
N GLY A 21 15.72 -9.21 24.93
CA GLY A 21 15.50 -8.48 23.66
C GLY A 21 14.54 -7.30 23.80
N SER A 22 13.54 -7.39 24.68
CA SER A 22 12.49 -6.38 24.84
C SER A 22 12.97 -5.08 25.49
N ILE A 23 14.07 -5.12 26.25
CA ILE A 23 14.68 -3.94 26.88
C ILE A 23 15.68 -3.21 25.97
N SER A 24 15.73 -3.56 24.69
CA SER A 24 16.68 -3.01 23.74
C SER A 24 16.51 -1.50 23.57
N GLY A 25 17.60 -0.74 23.70
CA GLY A 25 17.57 0.73 23.70
C GLY A 25 17.18 1.39 25.02
N ALA A 26 16.92 0.64 26.09
CA ALA A 26 16.73 1.18 27.44
C ALA A 26 18.05 1.49 28.17
N MET A 27 19.17 0.95 27.67
CA MET A 27 20.51 1.16 28.23
C MET A 27 21.30 2.17 27.38
N ASP A 28 22.27 2.84 27.99
CA ASP A 28 23.32 3.53 27.23
C ASP A 28 24.19 2.53 26.44
N GLU A 29 24.97 3.04 25.48
CA GLU A 29 25.77 2.20 24.59
C GLU A 29 26.83 1.36 25.29
N ALA A 30 27.44 1.89 26.36
CA ALA A 30 28.51 1.21 27.08
C ALA A 30 27.98 0.01 27.87
N ASN A 31 26.84 0.20 28.54
CA ASN A 31 26.13 -0.83 29.28
C ASN A 31 25.49 -1.85 28.32
N GLU A 32 24.87 -1.40 27.23
CA GLU A 32 24.33 -2.29 26.19
C GLU A 32 25.43 -3.18 25.62
N LYS A 33 26.60 -2.62 25.29
CA LYS A 33 27.74 -3.40 24.80
C LYS A 33 28.16 -4.50 25.78
N ARG A 34 28.32 -4.17 27.06
CA ARG A 34 28.71 -5.15 28.10
C ARG A 34 27.65 -6.23 28.25
N PHE A 35 26.38 -5.83 28.22
CA PHE A 35 25.22 -6.71 28.35
C PHE A 35 25.13 -7.70 27.18
N VAL A 36 25.11 -7.19 25.94
CA VAL A 36 24.95 -7.99 24.72
C VAL A 36 26.12 -8.95 24.52
N VAL A 37 27.37 -8.52 24.77
CA VAL A 37 28.55 -9.40 24.67
C VAL A 37 28.46 -10.57 25.67
N THR A 38 28.01 -10.30 26.89
CA THR A 38 27.87 -11.34 27.93
C THR A 38 26.81 -12.36 27.51
N ILE A 39 25.63 -11.89 27.13
CA ILE A 39 24.50 -12.75 26.75
C ILE A 39 24.86 -13.64 25.57
N ILE A 40 25.44 -13.08 24.51
CA ILE A 40 25.71 -13.87 23.31
C ILE A 40 26.81 -14.90 23.56
N LYS A 41 27.84 -14.56 24.36
CA LYS A 41 28.86 -15.55 24.77
C LYS A 41 28.23 -16.71 25.55
N ASP A 42 27.37 -16.41 26.51
CA ASP A 42 26.71 -17.42 27.33
C ASP A 42 25.76 -18.28 26.48
N LEU A 43 25.00 -17.68 25.55
CA LEU A 43 24.12 -18.41 24.65
C LEU A 43 24.88 -19.28 23.65
N LEU A 44 26.01 -18.81 23.10
CA LEU A 44 26.87 -19.61 22.23
C LEU A 44 27.47 -20.81 23.00
N SER A 45 28.00 -20.57 24.20
CA SER A 45 28.49 -21.64 25.08
C SER A 45 27.38 -22.64 25.41
N LEU A 46 26.16 -22.16 25.67
CA LEU A 46 25.01 -23.01 25.93
C LEU A 46 24.63 -23.85 24.72
N CYS A 47 24.73 -23.30 23.51
CA CYS A 47 24.47 -24.01 22.25
C CYS A 47 25.45 -25.18 22.05
N GLU A 48 26.72 -24.98 22.40
CA GLU A 48 27.74 -26.03 22.35
C GLU A 48 27.53 -27.11 23.42
N MET A 49 27.14 -26.72 24.64
CA MET A 49 26.91 -27.63 25.76
C MET A 49 25.67 -28.50 25.58
N LYS A 50 24.59 -27.97 24.99
CA LYS A 50 23.32 -28.70 24.86
C LYS A 50 23.37 -29.72 23.73
N ARG A 51 22.93 -30.93 24.06
CA ARG A 51 22.80 -32.05 23.12
C ARG A 51 21.35 -32.15 22.61
N GLY A 52 21.21 -32.72 21.41
CA GLY A 52 19.93 -32.89 20.73
C GLY A 52 19.59 -31.72 19.81
N LYS A 53 19.03 -32.02 18.64
CA LYS A 53 18.69 -31.02 17.61
C LYS A 53 17.68 -30.00 18.12
N GLU A 54 16.66 -30.43 18.86
CA GLU A 54 15.62 -29.56 19.42
C GLU A 54 16.20 -28.52 20.39
N ASN A 55 17.02 -28.95 21.36
CA ASN A 55 17.63 -28.03 22.32
C ASN A 55 18.56 -27.03 21.63
N LYS A 56 19.32 -27.47 20.63
CA LYS A 56 20.18 -26.58 19.84
C LYS A 56 19.38 -25.58 19.03
N ALA A 57 18.27 -26.01 18.42
CA ALA A 57 17.38 -25.13 17.68
C ALA A 57 16.75 -24.05 18.59
N ILE A 58 16.38 -24.39 19.82
CA ILE A 58 15.85 -23.41 20.79
C ILE A 58 16.93 -22.41 21.23
N VAL A 59 18.16 -22.86 21.46
CA VAL A 59 19.25 -21.93 21.80
C VAL A 59 19.60 -21.05 20.60
N ALA A 60 19.65 -21.61 19.39
CA ALA A 60 19.89 -20.85 18.16
C ALA A 60 18.78 -19.81 17.91
N SER A 61 17.52 -20.15 18.13
CA SER A 61 16.40 -19.22 18.01
C SER A 61 16.49 -18.07 19.02
N CYS A 62 16.93 -18.36 20.25
CA CYS A 62 17.22 -17.35 21.26
C CYS A 62 18.36 -16.40 20.85
N ILE A 63 19.46 -16.95 20.31
CA ILE A 63 20.58 -16.16 19.80
C ILE A 63 20.11 -15.24 18.67
N MET A 64 19.43 -15.80 17.67
CA MET A 64 18.92 -15.05 16.51
C MET A 64 17.96 -13.94 16.93
N TYR A 65 17.04 -14.23 17.86
CA TYR A 65 16.14 -13.24 18.42
C TYR A 65 16.90 -12.10 19.11
N VAL A 66 17.77 -12.42 20.09
CA VAL A 66 18.51 -11.40 20.85
C VAL A 66 19.36 -10.55 19.91
N VAL A 67 20.18 -11.17 19.05
CA VAL A 67 21.04 -10.44 18.11
C VAL A 67 20.22 -9.52 17.19
N GLY A 68 19.08 -10.01 16.69
CA GLY A 68 18.16 -9.21 15.90
C GLY A 68 17.61 -7.99 16.65
N GLN A 69 17.56 -7.98 17.98
CA GLN A 69 17.06 -6.83 18.74
C GLN A 69 18.09 -5.73 18.98
N TYR A 70 19.37 -5.95 18.70
CA TYR A 70 20.46 -5.02 19.06
C TYR A 70 21.26 -4.49 17.84
N PRO A 71 20.62 -3.89 16.82
CA PRO A 71 21.31 -3.33 15.66
C PRO A 71 22.28 -2.19 16.00
N ARG A 72 22.05 -1.38 17.05
CA ARG A 72 23.01 -0.35 17.49
C ARG A 72 24.37 -0.97 17.83
N PHE A 73 24.38 -1.99 18.68
CA PHE A 73 25.57 -2.78 18.98
C PHE A 73 26.21 -3.38 17.71
N LEU A 74 25.41 -3.96 16.81
CA LEU A 74 25.93 -4.58 15.58
C LEU A 74 26.61 -3.56 14.65
N ARG A 75 26.04 -2.36 14.50
CA ARG A 75 26.63 -1.27 13.69
C ARG A 75 28.00 -0.82 14.21
N ALA A 76 28.21 -0.84 15.53
CA ALA A 76 29.47 -0.46 16.15
C ALA A 76 30.56 -1.55 16.10
N HIS A 77 30.19 -2.80 15.79
CA HIS A 77 31.08 -3.96 15.93
C HIS A 77 31.10 -4.86 14.69
N TRP A 78 31.78 -4.42 13.63
CA TRP A 78 31.85 -5.13 12.33
C TRP A 78 32.22 -6.62 12.44
N LYS A 79 33.32 -6.94 13.13
CA LYS A 79 33.77 -8.35 13.26
C LYS A 79 32.65 -9.23 13.83
N PHE A 80 31.92 -8.71 14.80
CA PHE A 80 30.80 -9.41 15.41
C PHE A 80 29.63 -9.55 14.44
N LEU A 81 29.27 -8.47 13.75
CA LEU A 81 28.23 -8.47 12.72
C LEU A 81 28.53 -9.51 11.63
N LYS A 82 29.78 -9.54 11.10
CA LYS A 82 30.20 -10.54 10.10
C LYS A 82 30.09 -11.97 10.64
N THR A 83 30.53 -12.23 11.88
CA THR A 83 30.36 -13.56 12.51
C THR A 83 28.90 -13.97 12.64
N VAL A 84 28.02 -13.04 13.04
CA VAL A 84 26.58 -13.30 13.11
C VAL A 84 26.04 -13.69 11.74
N LEU A 85 26.38 -12.94 10.68
CA LEU A 85 25.92 -13.24 9.33
C LEU A 85 26.33 -14.63 8.86
N LEU A 86 27.60 -15.00 9.08
CA LEU A 86 28.09 -16.34 8.73
C LEU A 86 27.34 -17.43 9.51
N LYS A 87 27.01 -17.20 10.79
CA LYS A 87 26.17 -18.13 11.56
C LYS A 87 24.73 -18.20 11.05
N LEU A 88 24.14 -17.09 10.61
CA LEU A 88 22.82 -17.13 9.97
C LEU A 88 22.86 -17.96 8.69
N PHE A 89 23.91 -17.83 7.87
CA PHE A 89 24.08 -18.65 6.67
C PHE A 89 24.26 -20.14 7.02
N GLU A 90 24.99 -20.49 8.09
CA GLU A 90 25.01 -21.87 8.58
C GLU A 90 23.62 -22.37 9.00
N PHE A 91 22.82 -21.54 9.69
CA PHE A 91 21.47 -21.90 10.12
C PHE A 91 20.46 -22.01 8.96
N MET A 92 20.73 -21.39 7.81
CA MET A 92 19.95 -21.58 6.58
C MET A 92 20.09 -23.00 6.02
N HIS A 93 21.09 -23.77 6.44
CA HIS A 93 21.27 -25.19 6.11
C HIS A 93 20.74 -26.15 7.19
N GLU A 94 20.18 -25.63 8.29
CA GLU A 94 19.69 -26.48 9.36
C GLU A 94 18.36 -27.13 9.00
N THR A 95 18.25 -28.43 9.29
CA THR A 95 17.09 -29.27 8.96
C THR A 95 15.96 -29.20 10.00
N PHE A 96 16.20 -28.57 11.14
CA PHE A 96 15.20 -28.46 12.19
C PHE A 96 14.10 -27.46 11.79
N PRO A 97 12.80 -27.83 11.89
CA PRO A 97 11.70 -27.00 11.43
C PRO A 97 11.73 -25.57 11.99
N GLY A 98 11.57 -24.59 11.11
CA GLY A 98 11.51 -23.17 11.46
C GLY A 98 12.86 -22.47 11.64
N VAL A 99 13.98 -23.19 11.79
CA VAL A 99 15.30 -22.54 11.97
C VAL A 99 15.73 -21.76 10.73
N GLN A 100 15.56 -22.32 9.53
CA GLN A 100 15.89 -21.67 8.26
C GLN A 100 15.12 -20.35 8.08
N LYS A 101 13.80 -20.41 8.28
CA LYS A 101 12.92 -19.25 8.24
C LYS A 101 13.35 -18.17 9.25
N MET A 102 13.60 -18.56 10.50
CA MET A 102 14.09 -17.62 11.53
C MET A 102 15.44 -16.99 11.16
N ALA A 103 16.34 -17.74 10.53
CA ALA A 103 17.61 -17.24 10.06
C ALA A 103 17.43 -16.19 8.94
N CYS A 104 16.55 -16.46 7.97
CA CYS A 104 16.22 -15.52 6.89
C CYS A 104 15.54 -14.25 7.40
N GLU A 105 14.57 -14.37 8.30
CA GLU A 105 13.90 -13.21 8.92
C GLU A 105 14.87 -12.37 9.77
N THR A 106 15.79 -13.02 10.50
CA THR A 106 16.82 -12.32 11.28
C THR A 106 17.82 -11.63 10.36
N PHE A 107 18.21 -12.29 9.26
CA PHE A 107 19.08 -11.70 8.24
C PHE A 107 18.43 -10.47 7.59
N LEU A 108 17.14 -10.54 7.26
CA LEU A 108 16.36 -9.41 6.74
C LEU A 108 16.35 -8.22 7.72
N LYS A 109 16.04 -8.47 9.00
CA LYS A 109 16.03 -7.44 10.06
C LYS A 109 17.40 -6.76 10.21
N ILE A 110 18.47 -7.54 10.26
CA ILE A 110 19.84 -7.02 10.34
C ILE A 110 20.17 -6.21 9.08
N SER A 111 19.79 -6.71 7.90
CA SER A 111 20.03 -6.01 6.63
C SER A 111 19.32 -4.66 6.58
N GLN A 112 18.06 -4.58 7.02
CA GLN A 112 17.32 -3.32 7.09
C GLN A 112 17.98 -2.27 7.98
N LYS A 113 18.55 -2.68 9.13
CA LYS A 113 19.13 -1.77 10.13
C LYS A 113 20.63 -1.52 9.97
N CYS A 114 21.36 -2.44 9.35
CA CYS A 114 22.82 -2.38 9.21
C CYS A 114 23.29 -2.19 7.76
N ARG A 115 22.37 -2.03 6.79
CA ARG A 115 22.64 -1.89 5.34
C ARG A 115 23.84 -1.04 4.96
N LYS A 116 24.01 0.15 5.55
CA LYS A 116 25.16 1.05 5.29
C LYS A 116 26.52 0.41 5.56
N LYS A 117 26.62 -0.50 6.52
CA LYS A 117 27.88 -1.18 6.86
C LYS A 117 28.28 -2.20 5.80
N PHE A 118 27.33 -2.76 5.05
CA PHE A 118 27.59 -3.80 4.05
C PHE A 118 28.11 -3.26 2.71
N VAL A 119 27.82 -1.99 2.42
CA VAL A 119 28.31 -1.31 1.20
C VAL A 119 29.65 -0.59 1.40
N GLN A 120 30.10 -0.45 2.65
CA GLN A 120 31.39 0.15 2.99
C GLN A 120 32.48 -0.93 3.10
N VAL A 121 33.70 -0.60 2.68
CA VAL A 121 34.87 -1.45 2.96
C VAL A 121 35.22 -1.32 4.44
N GLN A 122 35.20 -2.43 5.16
CA GLN A 122 35.40 -2.46 6.60
C GLN A 122 36.88 -2.69 6.94
N PRO A 123 37.34 -2.28 8.14
CA PRO A 123 38.74 -2.46 8.54
C PRO A 123 39.16 -3.94 8.48
N ALA A 124 40.30 -4.20 7.83
CA ALA A 124 40.84 -5.54 7.58
C ALA A 124 40.08 -6.41 6.56
N GLU A 125 39.16 -5.84 5.80
CA GLU A 125 38.52 -6.49 4.64
C GLU A 125 39.09 -5.92 3.34
N ALA A 126 39.16 -6.75 2.28
CA ALA A 126 39.67 -6.32 0.97
C ALA A 126 38.64 -5.56 0.12
N GLU A 127 37.35 -5.86 0.33
CA GLU A 127 36.21 -5.27 -0.39
C GLU A 127 35.01 -5.15 0.57
N CYS A 128 33.92 -4.53 0.12
CA CYS A 128 32.69 -4.47 0.90
C CYS A 128 31.95 -5.82 0.87
N PHE A 129 31.23 -6.14 1.95
CA PHE A 129 30.54 -7.42 2.07
C PHE A 129 29.50 -7.67 0.97
N LEU A 130 28.82 -6.61 0.51
CA LEU A 130 27.87 -6.73 -0.59
C LEU A 130 28.55 -7.22 -1.88
N ALA A 131 29.74 -6.68 -2.20
CA ALA A 131 30.50 -7.09 -3.38
C ALA A 131 30.97 -8.55 -3.30
N GLU A 132 31.40 -9.00 -2.10
CA GLU A 132 31.74 -10.40 -1.84
C GLU A 132 30.53 -11.31 -2.08
N LEU A 133 29.36 -10.92 -1.56
CA LEU A 133 28.13 -11.70 -1.59
C LEU A 133 27.52 -11.82 -3.00
N THR A 134 27.46 -10.72 -3.76
CA THR A 134 26.86 -10.70 -5.11
C THR A 134 27.85 -11.01 -6.22
N ARG A 135 29.07 -11.47 -5.89
CA ARG A 135 30.07 -11.83 -6.88
C ARG A 135 29.54 -12.90 -7.84
N PRO A 136 29.70 -12.74 -9.17
CA PRO A 136 29.39 -13.79 -10.12
C PRO A 136 30.12 -15.09 -9.79
N ASN A 137 29.41 -16.21 -9.76
CA ASN A 137 29.93 -17.53 -9.33
C ASN A 137 30.46 -17.56 -7.88
N GLY A 138 30.00 -16.64 -7.03
CA GLY A 138 30.29 -16.61 -5.60
C GLY A 138 29.52 -17.65 -4.79
N GLN A 139 29.55 -17.50 -3.45
CA GLN A 139 28.95 -18.47 -2.52
C GLN A 139 27.43 -18.29 -2.32
N LEU A 140 26.80 -17.28 -2.95
CA LEU A 140 25.39 -16.97 -2.77
C LEU A 140 24.48 -18.19 -2.99
N GLN A 141 24.68 -18.93 -4.09
CA GLN A 141 23.92 -20.15 -4.38
C GLN A 141 24.11 -21.22 -3.30
N GLY A 142 25.32 -21.28 -2.72
CA GLY A 142 25.61 -22.14 -1.60
C GLY A 142 24.71 -21.79 -0.41
N HIS A 143 24.67 -20.52 0.01
CA HIS A 143 23.89 -20.08 1.17
C HIS A 143 22.37 -20.31 1.04
N THR A 144 21.84 -20.35 -0.18
CA THR A 144 20.39 -20.48 -0.42
C THR A 144 19.96 -21.87 -0.90
N ALA A 145 20.88 -22.83 -1.01
CA ALA A 145 20.64 -24.11 -1.67
C ALA A 145 19.54 -24.96 -1.01
N ASP A 146 19.48 -24.96 0.31
CA ASP A 146 18.56 -25.79 1.10
C ASP A 146 17.28 -25.04 1.53
N LEU A 147 17.14 -23.78 1.10
CA LEU A 147 16.01 -22.93 1.45
C LEU A 147 14.80 -23.18 0.55
N GLU A 148 13.60 -23.12 1.15
CA GLU A 148 12.36 -23.07 0.38
C GLU A 148 12.21 -21.73 -0.36
N PHE A 149 11.38 -21.69 -1.41
CA PHE A 149 11.19 -20.49 -2.24
C PHE A 149 10.81 -19.22 -1.46
N GLY A 150 10.02 -19.34 -0.39
CA GLY A 150 9.64 -18.19 0.44
C GLY A 150 10.81 -17.62 1.25
N ASP A 151 11.68 -18.50 1.76
CA ASP A 151 12.86 -18.11 2.52
C ASP A 151 13.96 -17.55 1.59
N GLN A 152 14.12 -18.13 0.39
CA GLN A 152 14.95 -17.56 -0.67
C GLN A 152 14.49 -16.14 -1.03
N GLN A 153 13.19 -15.92 -1.22
CA GLN A 153 12.64 -14.59 -1.48
C GLN A 153 12.98 -13.59 -0.37
N THR A 154 12.89 -14.01 0.88
CA THR A 154 13.24 -13.20 2.07
C THR A 154 14.74 -12.85 2.09
N PHE A 155 15.60 -13.80 1.72
CA PHE A 155 17.04 -13.57 1.58
C PHE A 155 17.35 -12.52 0.49
N TYR A 156 16.74 -12.65 -0.68
CA TYR A 156 16.94 -11.69 -1.79
C TYR A 156 16.41 -10.29 -1.43
N GLU A 157 15.28 -10.21 -0.71
CA GLU A 157 14.78 -8.94 -0.17
C GLU A 157 15.82 -8.27 0.75
N ALA A 158 16.44 -9.05 1.63
CA ALA A 158 17.46 -8.57 2.58
C ALA A 158 18.68 -7.98 1.85
N VAL A 159 19.17 -8.65 0.82
CA VAL A 159 20.27 -8.14 -0.01
C VAL A 159 19.86 -6.87 -0.77
N GLY A 160 18.61 -6.80 -1.25
CA GLY A 160 18.09 -5.60 -1.92
C GLY A 160 18.12 -4.33 -1.04
N TYR A 161 17.91 -4.45 0.28
CA TYR A 161 18.11 -3.31 1.20
C TYR A 161 19.56 -2.84 1.26
N MET A 162 20.54 -3.75 1.10
CA MET A 162 21.95 -3.37 1.04
C MET A 162 22.26 -2.65 -0.27
N ILE A 163 21.74 -3.19 -1.39
CA ILE A 163 21.88 -2.60 -2.73
C ILE A 163 21.36 -1.16 -2.75
N ALA A 164 20.20 -0.89 -2.13
CA ALA A 164 19.62 0.45 -2.06
C ALA A 164 20.56 1.52 -1.48
N GLU A 165 21.53 1.13 -0.62
CA GLU A 165 22.51 2.03 -0.01
C GLU A 165 23.84 2.12 -0.76
N ALA A 166 24.00 1.41 -1.89
CA ALA A 166 25.21 1.53 -2.70
C ALA A 166 25.35 2.97 -3.23
N PRO A 167 26.59 3.52 -3.26
CA PRO A 167 26.83 4.95 -3.44
C PRO A 167 26.46 5.48 -4.83
N THR A 168 26.52 4.63 -5.86
CA THR A 168 26.23 5.03 -7.24
C THR A 168 25.17 4.12 -7.86
N GLN A 169 24.35 4.68 -8.76
CA GLN A 169 23.34 3.91 -9.50
C GLN A 169 23.97 2.82 -10.38
N GLN A 170 25.17 3.04 -10.88
CA GLN A 170 25.92 2.04 -11.63
C GLN A 170 26.30 0.83 -10.77
N GLU A 171 26.79 1.06 -9.55
CA GLU A 171 27.07 -0.02 -8.60
C GLU A 171 25.79 -0.74 -8.18
N GLN A 172 24.69 -0.01 -7.97
CA GLN A 172 23.38 -0.62 -7.71
C GLN A 172 23.01 -1.62 -8.82
N TYR A 173 23.13 -1.24 -10.08
CA TYR A 173 22.86 -2.13 -11.21
C TYR A 173 23.80 -3.34 -11.24
N GLN A 174 25.10 -3.13 -11.01
CA GLN A 174 26.06 -4.24 -10.96
C GLN A 174 25.74 -5.26 -9.87
N TYR A 175 25.34 -4.79 -8.68
CA TYR A 175 24.97 -5.68 -7.58
C TYR A 175 23.64 -6.41 -7.83
N VAL A 176 22.66 -5.75 -8.47
CA VAL A 176 21.42 -6.42 -8.91
C VAL A 176 21.73 -7.50 -9.95
N ASP A 177 22.55 -7.21 -10.95
CA ASP A 177 22.93 -8.17 -12.00
C ASP A 177 23.66 -9.39 -11.38
N GLY A 178 24.56 -9.15 -10.42
CA GLY A 178 25.23 -10.19 -9.65
C GLY A 178 24.28 -11.07 -8.84
N LEU A 179 23.37 -10.43 -8.09
CA LEU A 179 22.34 -11.09 -7.27
C LEU A 179 21.40 -11.96 -8.13
N MET A 180 20.94 -11.43 -9.26
CA MET A 180 19.94 -12.09 -10.11
C MET A 180 20.54 -13.07 -11.12
N SER A 181 21.86 -13.12 -11.27
CA SER A 181 22.58 -13.90 -12.30
C SER A 181 22.13 -15.37 -12.41
N HIS A 182 22.04 -16.09 -11.28
CA HIS A 182 21.62 -17.50 -11.28
C HIS A 182 20.15 -17.67 -11.67
N LEU A 183 19.27 -16.86 -11.10
CA LEU A 183 17.83 -16.89 -11.40
C LEU A 183 17.57 -16.54 -12.87
N ASN A 184 18.31 -15.56 -13.41
CA ASN A 184 18.27 -15.21 -14.82
C ASN A 184 18.75 -16.37 -15.71
N ALA A 185 19.79 -17.10 -15.30
CA ALA A 185 20.24 -18.28 -16.04
C ALA A 185 19.20 -19.41 -16.05
N GLN A 186 18.57 -19.70 -14.90
CA GLN A 186 17.49 -20.69 -14.79
C GLN A 186 16.27 -20.28 -15.65
N TRP A 187 15.88 -19.02 -15.58
CA TRP A 187 14.81 -18.43 -16.39
C TRP A 187 15.09 -18.58 -17.89
N ASN A 188 16.28 -18.18 -18.34
CA ASN A 188 16.67 -18.26 -19.74
C ASN A 188 16.71 -19.71 -20.23
N HIS A 189 17.20 -20.65 -19.43
CA HIS A 189 17.20 -22.07 -19.77
C HIS A 189 15.78 -22.63 -19.92
N LEU A 190 14.87 -22.29 -19.00
CA LEU A 190 13.46 -22.70 -19.07
C LEU A 190 12.79 -22.14 -20.33
N LEU A 191 12.97 -20.85 -20.63
CA LEU A 191 12.39 -20.24 -21.83
C LEU A 191 13.00 -20.76 -23.13
N GLN A 192 14.30 -21.09 -23.14
CA GLN A 192 14.94 -21.74 -24.28
C GLN A 192 14.33 -23.12 -24.53
N ALA A 193 14.11 -23.91 -23.48
CA ALA A 193 13.42 -25.19 -23.61
C ALA A 193 11.97 -25.00 -24.12
N ALA A 194 11.26 -24.00 -23.60
CA ALA A 194 9.90 -23.66 -24.03
C ALA A 194 9.82 -23.23 -25.51
N SER A 195 10.87 -22.61 -26.05
CA SER A 195 10.94 -22.25 -27.47
C SER A 195 10.95 -23.45 -28.42
N GLN A 196 11.40 -24.62 -27.92
CA GLN A 196 11.40 -25.88 -28.66
C GLN A 196 10.11 -26.67 -28.41
N ASN A 197 9.54 -26.56 -27.22
CA ASN A 197 8.30 -27.20 -26.83
C ASN A 197 7.49 -26.33 -25.86
N GLU A 198 6.48 -25.64 -26.38
CA GLU A 198 5.62 -24.76 -25.59
C GLU A 198 4.85 -25.50 -24.49
N GLY A 199 4.65 -26.82 -24.63
CA GLY A 199 4.02 -27.66 -23.62
C GLY A 199 4.73 -27.65 -22.27
N ILE A 200 6.01 -27.26 -22.23
CA ILE A 200 6.76 -27.09 -20.99
C ILE A 200 6.17 -25.96 -20.13
N LEU A 201 5.67 -24.88 -20.75
CA LEU A 201 5.09 -23.76 -20.01
C LEU A 201 3.79 -24.14 -19.30
N VAL A 202 3.15 -25.25 -19.67
CA VAL A 202 1.93 -25.73 -19.00
C VAL A 202 2.19 -26.79 -17.92
N ASP A 203 3.45 -27.16 -17.71
CA ASP A 203 3.87 -28.04 -16.62
C ASP A 203 3.81 -27.32 -15.27
N LEU A 204 3.32 -28.02 -14.24
CA LEU A 204 3.11 -27.41 -12.91
C LEU A 204 4.43 -27.04 -12.23
N ASN A 205 5.52 -27.78 -12.46
CA ASN A 205 6.81 -27.45 -11.89
C ASN A 205 7.43 -26.23 -12.59
N ALA A 206 7.34 -26.18 -13.93
CA ALA A 206 7.75 -25.00 -14.69
C ALA A 206 6.99 -23.74 -14.23
N MET A 207 5.67 -23.81 -14.08
CA MET A 207 4.87 -22.68 -13.56
C MET A 207 5.31 -22.21 -12.17
N ARG A 208 5.66 -23.14 -11.27
CA ARG A 208 6.17 -22.80 -9.92
C ARG A 208 7.51 -22.07 -9.99
N GLN A 209 8.42 -22.51 -10.86
CA GLN A 209 9.72 -21.85 -11.06
C GLN A 209 9.55 -20.45 -11.65
N LEU A 210 8.68 -20.29 -12.65
CA LEU A 210 8.34 -19.00 -13.24
C LEU A 210 7.73 -18.03 -12.21
N SER A 211 6.82 -18.53 -11.35
CA SER A 211 6.25 -17.74 -10.25
C SER A 211 7.30 -17.37 -9.20
N HIS A 212 8.18 -18.31 -8.82
CA HIS A 212 9.28 -18.02 -7.90
C HIS A 212 10.22 -16.94 -8.46
N PHE A 213 10.54 -16.99 -9.75
CA PHE A 213 11.35 -15.98 -10.42
C PHE A 213 10.72 -14.58 -10.32
N LEU A 214 9.43 -14.44 -10.68
CA LEU A 214 8.73 -13.16 -10.62
C LEU A 214 8.62 -12.62 -9.20
N ARG A 215 8.28 -13.46 -8.22
CA ARG A 215 8.18 -13.06 -6.81
C ARG A 215 9.52 -12.64 -6.22
N THR A 216 10.60 -13.29 -6.63
CA THR A 216 11.94 -12.89 -6.16
C THR A 216 12.33 -11.54 -6.74
N ASN A 217 12.07 -11.30 -8.03
CA ASN A 217 12.23 -9.95 -8.62
C ASN A 217 11.35 -8.91 -7.91
N GLU A 218 10.11 -9.27 -7.53
CA GLU A 218 9.19 -8.37 -6.82
C GLU A 218 9.73 -8.01 -5.43
N ARG A 219 10.27 -8.97 -4.68
CA ARG A 219 10.92 -8.71 -3.39
C ARG A 219 12.16 -7.82 -3.50
N VAL A 220 13.00 -8.04 -4.52
CA VAL A 220 14.16 -7.17 -4.75
C VAL A 220 13.70 -5.77 -5.19
N ALA A 221 12.64 -5.64 -6.00
CA ALA A 221 12.06 -4.33 -6.34
C ALA A 221 11.50 -3.62 -5.12
N SER A 222 10.91 -4.37 -4.18
CA SER A 222 10.38 -3.83 -2.93
C SER A 222 11.47 -3.17 -2.07
N SER A 223 12.65 -3.78 -1.98
CA SER A 223 13.74 -3.30 -1.11
C SER A 223 14.79 -2.44 -1.81
N ALA A 224 15.07 -2.68 -3.10
CA ALA A 224 16.10 -1.98 -3.88
C ALA A 224 15.55 -0.80 -4.71
N GLY A 225 14.24 -0.70 -4.90
CA GLY A 225 13.59 0.42 -5.59
C GLY A 225 14.09 0.62 -7.04
N SER A 226 14.57 1.83 -7.36
CA SER A 226 15.01 2.20 -8.72
C SER A 226 16.21 1.39 -9.22
N ALA A 227 16.96 0.73 -8.34
CA ALA A 227 18.04 -0.18 -8.74
C ALA A 227 17.55 -1.34 -9.64
N MET A 228 16.28 -1.72 -9.53
CA MET A 228 15.69 -2.78 -10.35
C MET A 228 15.34 -2.38 -11.78
N GLU A 229 15.53 -1.11 -12.15
CA GLU A 229 15.19 -0.61 -13.49
C GLU A 229 15.89 -1.43 -14.61
N HIS A 230 17.19 -1.67 -14.47
CA HIS A 230 17.98 -2.41 -15.45
C HIS A 230 17.53 -3.88 -15.59
N GLN A 231 17.43 -4.57 -14.46
CA GLN A 231 16.98 -5.97 -14.40
C GLN A 231 15.58 -6.11 -15.00
N LEU A 232 14.62 -5.26 -14.59
CA LEU A 232 13.27 -5.31 -15.10
C LEU A 232 13.25 -5.09 -16.60
N GLY A 233 13.97 -4.08 -17.11
CA GLY A 233 14.11 -3.82 -18.55
C GLY A 233 14.62 -5.03 -19.34
N SER A 234 15.58 -5.78 -18.79
CA SER A 234 16.17 -6.95 -19.46
C SER A 234 15.21 -8.14 -19.62
N ILE A 235 14.34 -8.38 -18.62
CA ILE A 235 13.42 -9.53 -18.58
C ILE A 235 12.04 -9.20 -19.17
N TYR A 236 11.72 -7.91 -19.30
CA TYR A 236 10.36 -7.43 -19.48
C TYR A 236 9.62 -8.03 -20.67
N GLN A 237 10.26 -8.01 -21.85
CA GLN A 237 9.64 -8.53 -23.07
C GLN A 237 9.33 -10.04 -22.96
N GLN A 238 10.20 -10.79 -22.29
CA GLN A 238 10.03 -12.23 -22.10
C GLN A 238 8.89 -12.52 -21.12
N VAL A 239 8.83 -11.77 -20.02
CA VAL A 239 7.72 -11.84 -19.05
C VAL A 239 6.38 -11.55 -19.74
N LEU A 240 6.31 -10.51 -20.57
CA LEU A 240 5.09 -10.17 -21.32
C LEU A 240 4.70 -11.23 -22.35
N ARG A 241 5.65 -11.92 -22.98
CA ARG A 241 5.35 -13.04 -23.89
C ARG A 241 4.68 -14.19 -23.15
N VAL A 242 5.20 -14.58 -21.98
CA VAL A 242 4.59 -15.63 -21.16
C VAL A 242 3.22 -15.18 -20.62
N TYR A 243 3.08 -13.92 -20.23
CA TYR A 243 1.80 -13.34 -19.82
C TYR A 243 0.75 -13.48 -20.93
N LYS A 244 1.09 -13.10 -22.17
CA LYS A 244 0.19 -13.22 -23.34
C LYS A 244 -0.18 -14.67 -23.62
N TYR A 245 0.81 -15.57 -23.65
CA TYR A 245 0.58 -17.01 -23.86
C TYR A 245 -0.39 -17.61 -22.82
N TYR A 246 -0.20 -17.30 -21.53
CA TYR A 246 -1.10 -17.75 -20.48
C TYR A 246 -2.48 -17.09 -20.53
N SER A 247 -2.55 -15.82 -20.92
CA SER A 247 -3.82 -15.10 -21.11
C SER A 247 -4.68 -15.78 -22.18
N GLU A 248 -4.10 -15.97 -23.38
CA GLU A 248 -4.76 -16.65 -24.51
C GLU A 248 -5.13 -18.10 -24.16
N GLY A 249 -4.24 -18.83 -23.46
CA GLY A 249 -4.49 -20.19 -23.00
C GLY A 249 -5.64 -20.30 -22.00
N ILE A 250 -5.78 -19.33 -21.08
CA ILE A 250 -6.92 -19.26 -20.16
C ILE A 250 -8.20 -18.97 -20.95
N SER A 251 -8.21 -17.93 -21.78
CA SER A 251 -9.39 -17.53 -22.55
C SER A 251 -9.90 -18.65 -23.44
N SER A 252 -9.00 -19.34 -24.16
CA SER A 252 -9.33 -20.49 -25.01
C SER A 252 -9.95 -21.64 -24.20
N LYS A 253 -9.33 -22.03 -23.08
CA LYS A 253 -9.83 -23.13 -22.23
C LYS A 253 -11.19 -22.80 -21.61
N VAL A 254 -11.41 -21.55 -21.18
CA VAL A 254 -12.70 -21.09 -20.65
C VAL A 254 -13.76 -21.07 -21.74
N ALA A 255 -13.43 -20.65 -22.97
CA ALA A 255 -14.36 -20.67 -24.09
C ALA A 255 -14.80 -22.09 -24.47
N SER A 256 -13.89 -23.07 -24.42
CA SER A 256 -14.22 -24.47 -24.78
C SER A 256 -14.90 -25.27 -23.67
N ASN A 257 -14.59 -25.02 -22.39
CA ASN A 257 -15.02 -25.86 -21.26
C ASN A 257 -15.97 -25.14 -20.29
N GLY A 258 -16.23 -23.85 -20.52
CA GLY A 258 -16.98 -23.00 -19.61
C GLY A 258 -16.18 -22.57 -18.37
N PRO A 259 -16.80 -21.76 -17.48
CA PRO A 259 -16.13 -21.14 -16.34
C PRO A 259 -15.66 -22.12 -15.25
N GLN A 260 -16.18 -23.36 -15.23
CA GLN A 260 -15.81 -24.36 -14.22
C GLN A 260 -14.32 -24.78 -14.29
N ILE A 261 -13.68 -24.60 -15.45
CA ILE A 261 -12.26 -24.92 -15.66
C ILE A 261 -11.31 -24.05 -14.80
N MET A 262 -11.81 -22.94 -14.26
CA MET A 262 -11.05 -22.02 -13.40
C MET A 262 -10.52 -22.70 -12.12
N GLY A 263 -11.12 -23.81 -11.70
CA GLY A 263 -10.67 -24.62 -10.57
C GLY A 263 -9.42 -25.48 -10.86
N HIS A 264 -9.08 -25.69 -12.14
CA HIS A 264 -8.04 -26.63 -12.56
C HIS A 264 -6.62 -26.12 -12.21
N SER A 265 -5.73 -27.03 -11.82
CA SER A 265 -4.38 -26.69 -11.32
C SER A 265 -3.55 -25.87 -12.31
N GLN A 266 -3.58 -26.25 -13.58
CA GLN A 266 -2.89 -25.52 -14.66
C GLN A 266 -3.42 -24.10 -14.83
N ILE A 267 -4.74 -23.90 -14.81
CA ILE A 267 -5.35 -22.57 -14.92
C ILE A 267 -4.97 -21.71 -13.71
N LYS A 268 -5.00 -22.29 -12.50
CA LYS A 268 -4.54 -21.60 -11.28
C LYS A 268 -3.06 -21.19 -11.36
N GLY A 269 -2.21 -22.02 -11.95
CA GLY A 269 -0.80 -21.71 -12.17
C GLY A 269 -0.60 -20.57 -13.17
N MET A 270 -1.28 -20.63 -14.33
CA MET A 270 -1.29 -19.55 -15.34
C MET A 270 -1.74 -18.21 -14.74
N ARG A 271 -2.83 -18.21 -13.97
CA ARG A 271 -3.32 -17.01 -13.27
C ARG A 271 -2.36 -16.50 -12.22
N THR A 272 -1.72 -17.40 -11.48
CA THR A 272 -0.71 -17.02 -10.49
C THR A 272 0.45 -16.28 -11.16
N PHE A 273 0.94 -16.77 -12.31
CA PHE A 273 1.97 -16.08 -13.07
C PHE A 273 1.50 -14.70 -13.58
N LYS A 274 0.28 -14.60 -14.15
CA LYS A 274 -0.30 -13.32 -14.57
C LYS A 274 -0.33 -12.32 -13.42
N ARG A 275 -0.87 -12.73 -12.26
CA ARG A 275 -0.93 -11.90 -11.06
C ARG A 275 0.46 -11.48 -10.59
N ASP A 276 1.40 -12.42 -10.51
CA ASP A 276 2.76 -12.13 -10.05
C ASP A 276 3.48 -11.16 -11.02
N THR A 277 3.15 -11.19 -12.32
CA THR A 277 3.63 -10.21 -13.32
C THR A 277 3.10 -8.81 -13.04
N LEU A 278 1.78 -8.69 -12.80
CA LEU A 278 1.14 -7.41 -12.50
C LEU A 278 1.71 -6.81 -11.20
N LYS A 279 1.86 -7.64 -10.16
CA LYS A 279 2.45 -7.24 -8.88
C LYS A 279 3.90 -6.81 -8.99
N LEU A 280 4.72 -7.49 -9.78
CA LEU A 280 6.11 -7.06 -10.02
C LEU A 280 6.17 -5.64 -10.59
N VAL A 281 5.36 -5.36 -11.61
CA VAL A 281 5.32 -4.01 -12.21
C VAL A 281 4.76 -2.99 -11.22
N GLU A 282 3.68 -3.33 -10.52
CA GLU A 282 3.07 -2.48 -9.50
C GLU A 282 4.07 -2.10 -8.40
N THR A 283 4.71 -3.10 -7.78
CA THR A 283 5.73 -2.90 -6.74
C THR A 283 6.90 -2.06 -7.26
N PHE A 284 7.40 -2.34 -8.46
CA PHE A 284 8.48 -1.54 -9.05
C PHE A 284 8.08 -0.08 -9.21
N VAL A 285 6.91 0.22 -9.81
CA VAL A 285 6.44 1.60 -9.98
C VAL A 285 6.21 2.28 -8.64
N GLU A 286 5.66 1.57 -7.65
CA GLU A 286 5.40 2.11 -6.32
C GLU A 286 6.69 2.50 -5.59
N LYS A 287 7.73 1.67 -5.68
CA LYS A 287 8.97 1.78 -4.89
C LYS A 287 10.09 2.51 -5.61
N ALA A 288 10.18 2.42 -6.93
CA ALA A 288 11.18 3.13 -7.71
C ALA A 288 10.86 4.61 -7.87
N ILE A 289 9.57 4.98 -7.86
CA ILE A 289 9.13 6.36 -8.05
C ILE A 289 8.76 6.96 -6.69
N PRO A 290 9.59 7.86 -6.14
CA PRO A 290 9.29 8.50 -4.86
C PRO A 290 8.00 9.34 -4.96
N PRO A 291 7.25 9.46 -3.85
CA PRO A 291 6.03 10.28 -3.81
C PRO A 291 6.34 11.73 -4.20
N ASP A 292 5.38 12.39 -4.83
CA ASP A 292 5.53 13.79 -5.23
C ASP A 292 5.70 14.67 -3.98
N PRO A 293 6.80 15.46 -3.86
CA PRO A 293 7.01 16.34 -2.72
C PRO A 293 5.93 17.43 -2.59
N HIS A 294 5.19 17.73 -3.65
CA HIS A 294 4.10 18.73 -3.62
C HIS A 294 2.72 18.13 -3.31
N GLY A 295 2.64 16.82 -3.10
CA GLY A 295 1.37 16.11 -2.97
C GLY A 295 0.58 16.09 -4.29
N PRO A 296 -0.60 15.43 -4.32
CA PRO A 296 -1.47 15.51 -5.49
C PRO A 296 -1.85 16.97 -5.80
N PRO A 297 -1.97 17.36 -7.08
CA PRO A 297 -2.41 18.70 -7.45
C PRO A 297 -3.77 19.00 -6.81
N GLY A 298 -3.80 19.95 -5.86
CA GLY A 298 -4.99 20.36 -5.10
C GLY A 298 -4.92 20.13 -3.58
N SER A 299 -3.97 19.37 -3.03
CA SER A 299 -3.88 19.12 -1.58
C SER A 299 -3.18 20.22 -0.76
N GLN A 300 -3.11 21.46 -1.26
CA GLN A 300 -2.69 22.59 -0.44
C GLN A 300 -3.82 22.96 0.51
N HIS A 301 -3.97 22.21 1.61
CA HIS A 301 -4.68 22.73 2.77
C HIS A 301 -3.96 24.00 3.24
N GLN A 302 -4.66 25.13 3.14
CA GLN A 302 -4.28 26.33 3.87
C GLN A 302 -4.09 25.93 5.35
N PRO A 303 -2.93 26.22 5.97
CA PRO A 303 -2.82 26.03 7.41
C PRO A 303 -3.88 26.91 8.09
N ALA A 304 -4.59 26.31 9.04
CA ALA A 304 -5.57 27.01 9.86
C ALA A 304 -4.95 28.30 10.41
N ALA A 305 -5.60 29.44 10.10
CA ALA A 305 -5.23 30.74 10.62
C ALA A 305 -5.34 30.72 12.15
N GLY A 306 -4.21 30.63 12.86
CA GLY A 306 -4.23 30.57 14.33
C GLY A 306 -2.92 30.18 14.99
N ALA A 307 -1.79 30.75 14.58
CA ALA A 307 -0.58 30.75 15.41
C ALA A 307 0.34 31.91 14.98
N THR A 308 0.14 33.09 15.56
CA THR A 308 1.14 34.16 15.56
C THR A 308 2.28 33.75 16.47
N GLY A 309 3.33 33.19 15.88
CA GLY A 309 4.61 32.93 16.53
C GLY A 309 5.72 33.19 15.53
N GLU A 310 6.51 34.23 15.78
CA GLU A 310 7.66 34.63 14.98
C GLU A 310 8.64 33.45 14.81
N ILE A 311 8.93 33.06 13.57
CA ILE A 311 10.00 32.12 13.25
C ILE A 311 11.26 32.96 12.97
N PRO A 312 12.40 32.73 13.66
CA PRO A 312 13.62 33.46 13.36
C PRO A 312 14.20 33.00 12.03
N GLU A 313 14.60 33.96 11.20
CA GLU A 313 15.34 33.75 9.96
C GLU A 313 16.66 32.99 10.22
N THR A 314 16.73 31.72 9.79
CA THR A 314 18.00 31.00 9.67
C THR A 314 18.53 31.13 8.25
N ASN A 315 19.67 31.80 8.14
CA ASN A 315 20.45 32.05 6.93
C ASN A 315 20.73 30.78 6.09
N GLY A 316 20.87 31.02 4.78
CA GLY A 316 20.87 30.04 3.70
C GLY A 316 21.85 28.86 3.81
N ILE A 317 21.33 27.70 3.41
CA ILE A 317 22.09 26.50 3.00
C ILE A 317 21.83 26.29 1.49
N PRO A 318 22.83 25.97 0.65
CA PRO A 318 22.67 25.98 -0.82
C PRO A 318 21.72 24.88 -1.33
N GLY A 319 20.79 25.25 -2.22
CA GLY A 319 19.70 24.42 -2.76
C GLY A 319 20.05 23.32 -3.78
N GLY A 320 21.30 22.83 -3.85
CA GLY A 320 21.73 21.91 -4.93
C GLY A 320 21.18 20.47 -4.89
N GLY A 321 20.68 20.00 -3.75
CA GLY A 321 20.23 18.61 -3.59
C GLY A 321 18.81 18.32 -4.11
N ARG A 322 17.90 19.31 -4.07
CA ARG A 322 16.48 19.12 -4.38
C ARG A 322 16.18 19.16 -5.88
N GLU A 323 16.85 20.04 -6.63
CA GLU A 323 16.69 20.13 -8.09
C GLU A 323 17.18 18.86 -8.79
N THR A 324 18.29 18.30 -8.34
CA THR A 324 18.89 17.07 -8.90
C THR A 324 18.00 15.83 -8.70
N GLN A 325 17.30 15.73 -7.56
CA GLN A 325 16.37 14.62 -7.30
C GLN A 325 15.06 14.72 -8.10
N SER A 326 14.54 15.94 -8.27
CA SER A 326 13.33 16.17 -9.08
C SER A 326 13.57 15.88 -10.58
N SER A 327 14.75 16.22 -11.11
CA SER A 327 15.16 15.86 -12.47
C SER A 327 15.22 14.34 -12.68
N ARG A 328 15.89 13.61 -11.77
CA ARG A 328 16.00 12.14 -11.86
C ARG A 328 14.65 11.43 -11.77
N ARG A 329 13.73 11.94 -10.93
CA ARG A 329 12.36 11.43 -10.86
C ARG A 329 11.64 11.59 -12.19
N SER A 330 11.69 12.79 -12.77
CA SER A 330 11.01 13.09 -14.04
C SER A 330 11.55 12.23 -15.20
N GLU A 331 12.87 12.02 -15.27
CA GLU A 331 13.49 11.14 -16.25
C GLU A 331 13.04 9.67 -16.10
N LEU A 332 12.98 9.16 -14.85
CA LEU A 332 12.51 7.81 -14.59
C LEU A 332 11.03 7.64 -14.98
N ILE A 333 10.16 8.59 -14.61
CA ILE A 333 8.75 8.59 -15.01
C ILE A 333 8.66 8.54 -16.53
N GLN A 334 9.42 9.37 -17.24
CA GLN A 334 9.40 9.38 -18.70
C GLN A 334 9.82 8.03 -19.29
N ARG A 335 10.90 7.42 -18.79
CA ARG A 335 11.36 6.09 -19.26
C ARG A 335 10.34 5.00 -18.99
N VAL A 336 9.70 5.00 -17.82
CA VAL A 336 8.63 4.04 -17.48
C VAL A 336 7.41 4.25 -18.38
N CYS A 337 6.97 5.50 -18.58
CA CYS A 337 5.85 5.83 -19.46
C CYS A 337 6.11 5.52 -20.93
N SER A 338 7.35 5.64 -21.42
CA SER A 338 7.67 5.36 -22.83
C SER A 338 7.99 3.88 -23.08
N GLY A 339 8.71 3.24 -22.16
CA GLY A 339 9.26 1.89 -22.36
C GLY A 339 8.44 0.76 -21.72
N LEU A 340 7.79 1.03 -20.57
CA LEU A 340 7.18 -0.01 -19.75
C LEU A 340 5.65 -0.03 -19.90
N VAL A 341 4.99 1.13 -19.80
CA VAL A 341 3.53 1.22 -19.72
C VAL A 341 2.82 0.78 -21.02
N PRO A 342 3.15 1.29 -22.22
CA PRO A 342 2.44 0.93 -23.45
C PRO A 342 2.42 -0.58 -23.77
N PRO A 343 3.56 -1.31 -23.77
CA PRO A 343 3.57 -2.73 -24.07
C PRO A 343 2.90 -3.60 -22.99
N LEU A 344 2.70 -3.07 -21.77
CA LEU A 344 1.89 -3.71 -20.72
C LEU A 344 0.40 -3.54 -20.97
N LEU A 345 -0.03 -2.29 -21.15
CA LEU A 345 -1.44 -1.94 -21.17
C LEU A 345 -2.16 -2.57 -22.35
N GLU A 346 -1.50 -2.69 -23.49
CA GLU A 346 -2.12 -3.28 -24.69
C GLU A 346 -2.65 -4.71 -24.45
N PRO A 347 -1.82 -5.71 -24.08
CA PRO A 347 -2.31 -7.05 -23.79
C PRO A 347 -3.16 -7.12 -22.52
N VAL A 348 -2.80 -6.39 -21.46
CA VAL A 348 -3.50 -6.51 -20.16
C VAL A 348 -4.93 -5.98 -20.25
N LEU A 349 -5.14 -4.83 -20.88
CA LEU A 349 -6.47 -4.23 -21.01
C LEU A 349 -7.36 -5.03 -21.98
N ALA A 350 -6.80 -5.49 -23.10
CA ALA A 350 -7.53 -6.32 -24.06
C ALA A 350 -7.96 -7.66 -23.43
N ASP A 351 -7.04 -8.33 -22.72
CA ASP A 351 -7.31 -9.56 -21.97
C ASP A 351 -8.39 -9.35 -20.90
N TYR A 352 -8.29 -8.29 -20.11
CA TYR A 352 -9.28 -7.99 -19.07
C TYR A 352 -10.69 -7.79 -19.64
N ARG A 353 -10.82 -6.99 -20.73
CA ARG A 353 -12.12 -6.72 -21.36
C ARG A 353 -12.73 -7.98 -21.97
N ALA A 354 -11.94 -8.76 -22.70
CA ALA A 354 -12.41 -9.92 -23.46
C ALA A 354 -12.71 -11.14 -22.58
N ASN A 355 -12.08 -11.26 -21.41
CA ASN A 355 -12.26 -12.42 -20.54
C ASN A 355 -13.63 -12.50 -19.88
N HIS A 356 -14.04 -13.74 -19.59
CA HIS A 356 -15.18 -14.05 -18.74
C HIS A 356 -15.01 -13.41 -17.35
N PRO A 357 -16.07 -12.91 -16.68
CA PRO A 357 -16.00 -12.26 -15.36
C PRO A 357 -15.12 -12.98 -14.32
N GLN A 358 -15.25 -14.29 -14.18
CA GLN A 358 -14.45 -15.09 -13.23
C GLN A 358 -12.95 -15.17 -13.57
N ALA A 359 -12.57 -14.91 -14.82
CA ALA A 359 -11.20 -14.92 -15.30
C ALA A 359 -10.54 -13.54 -15.32
N ARG A 360 -11.28 -12.48 -15.00
CA ARG A 360 -10.73 -11.12 -14.87
C ARG A 360 -9.99 -11.00 -13.54
N ASP A 361 -8.70 -10.72 -13.59
CA ASP A 361 -7.87 -10.60 -12.39
C ASP A 361 -8.00 -9.19 -11.78
N PRO A 362 -8.42 -9.04 -10.50
CA PRO A 362 -8.65 -7.74 -9.85
C PRO A 362 -7.37 -6.92 -9.68
N GLU A 363 -6.19 -7.55 -9.71
CA GLU A 363 -4.90 -6.87 -9.67
C GLU A 363 -4.64 -5.97 -10.87
N VAL A 364 -5.36 -6.15 -11.99
CA VAL A 364 -5.32 -5.18 -13.11
C VAL A 364 -5.78 -3.80 -12.65
N LEU A 365 -6.85 -3.73 -11.86
CA LEU A 365 -7.38 -2.47 -11.34
C LEU A 365 -6.44 -1.83 -10.30
N SER A 366 -5.80 -2.66 -9.46
CA SER A 366 -4.78 -2.21 -8.49
C SER A 366 -3.58 -1.59 -9.20
N LEU A 367 -3.00 -2.31 -10.18
CA LEU A 367 -1.91 -1.81 -11.00
C LEU A 367 -2.26 -0.48 -11.67
N LEU A 368 -3.45 -0.36 -12.28
CA LEU A 368 -3.87 0.88 -12.94
C LEU A 368 -3.97 2.05 -11.95
N SER A 369 -4.44 1.80 -10.73
CA SER A 369 -4.48 2.80 -9.65
C SER A 369 -3.07 3.28 -9.28
N THR A 370 -2.14 2.35 -9.14
CA THR A 370 -0.73 2.63 -8.85
C THR A 370 -0.05 3.38 -9.99
N LEU A 371 -0.26 2.97 -11.24
CA LEU A 371 0.25 3.68 -12.42
C LEU A 371 -0.27 5.12 -12.50
N ILE A 372 -1.58 5.34 -12.28
CA ILE A 372 -2.18 6.68 -12.30
C ILE A 372 -1.60 7.56 -11.19
N SER A 373 -1.50 7.03 -9.96
CA SER A 373 -0.99 7.81 -8.82
C SER A 373 0.49 8.16 -8.91
N LYS A 374 1.32 7.31 -9.51
CA LYS A 374 2.77 7.47 -9.57
C LYS A 374 3.28 8.14 -10.84
N LEU A 375 2.53 8.04 -11.94
CA LEU A 375 2.96 8.50 -13.28
C LEU A 375 2.17 9.71 -13.79
N SER A 376 1.23 10.25 -13.02
CA SER A 376 0.59 11.53 -13.36
C SER A 376 1.62 12.67 -13.35
N PRO A 377 1.57 13.62 -14.31
CA PRO A 377 0.57 13.75 -15.38
C PRO A 377 0.91 13.00 -16.68
N SER A 378 2.06 12.33 -16.77
CA SER A 378 2.53 11.66 -17.99
C SER A 378 1.61 10.55 -18.48
N ILE A 379 0.89 9.86 -17.58
CA ILE A 379 -0.08 8.81 -17.94
C ILE A 379 -1.48 9.34 -18.28
N THR A 380 -1.79 10.60 -17.96
CA THR A 380 -3.13 11.21 -18.14
C THR A 380 -3.75 10.97 -19.54
N PRO A 381 -3.00 11.07 -20.66
CA PRO A 381 -3.55 10.80 -22.00
C PRO A 381 -4.06 9.37 -22.21
N GLN A 382 -3.62 8.39 -21.41
CA GLN A 382 -4.06 6.99 -21.48
C GLN A 382 -5.34 6.72 -20.67
N VAL A 383 -5.73 7.63 -19.77
CA VAL A 383 -6.87 7.44 -18.86
C VAL A 383 -8.18 7.16 -19.60
N PRO A 384 -8.56 7.86 -20.69
CA PRO A 384 -9.77 7.54 -21.43
C PRO A 384 -9.78 6.10 -21.98
N ARG A 385 -8.65 5.63 -22.52
CA ARG A 385 -8.51 4.25 -23.01
C ARG A 385 -8.62 3.24 -21.86
N ILE A 386 -7.95 3.50 -20.74
CA ILE A 386 -8.03 2.65 -19.54
C ILE A 386 -9.49 2.52 -19.12
N PHE A 387 -10.19 3.65 -18.99
CA PHE A 387 -11.59 3.71 -18.59
C PHE A 387 -12.48 2.90 -19.54
N GLU A 388 -12.33 3.07 -20.85
CA GLU A 388 -13.11 2.33 -21.84
C GLU A 388 -12.91 0.81 -21.75
N MET A 389 -11.70 0.35 -21.41
CA MET A 389 -11.40 -1.09 -21.38
C MET A 389 -11.84 -1.78 -20.10
N VAL A 390 -11.82 -1.09 -18.95
CA VAL A 390 -12.06 -1.73 -17.65
C VAL A 390 -13.34 -1.29 -16.96
N PHE A 391 -13.92 -0.14 -17.30
CA PHE A 391 -15.04 0.42 -16.54
C PHE A 391 -16.32 -0.41 -16.69
N ASP A 392 -16.88 -0.55 -17.91
CA ASP A 392 -18.12 -1.31 -18.11
C ASP A 392 -17.99 -2.78 -17.70
N PRO A 393 -16.93 -3.51 -18.09
CA PRO A 393 -16.79 -4.91 -17.74
C PRO A 393 -16.75 -5.11 -16.22
N THR A 394 -16.16 -4.18 -15.48
CA THR A 394 -16.09 -4.26 -14.01
C THR A 394 -17.41 -3.83 -13.37
N LEU A 395 -18.03 -2.76 -13.85
CA LEU A 395 -19.30 -2.26 -13.32
C LEU A 395 -20.40 -3.32 -13.46
N GLU A 396 -20.46 -4.03 -14.59
CA GLU A 396 -21.39 -5.14 -14.81
C GLU A 396 -21.20 -6.29 -13.81
N MET A 397 -19.96 -6.56 -13.40
CA MET A 397 -19.67 -7.59 -12.40
C MET A 397 -20.16 -7.22 -11.01
N ILE A 398 -20.00 -5.94 -10.63
CA ILE A 398 -20.23 -5.50 -9.25
C ILE A 398 -21.64 -4.97 -9.01
N LYS A 399 -22.37 -4.54 -10.05
CA LYS A 399 -23.70 -3.93 -9.90
C LYS A 399 -24.82 -4.93 -9.57
N SER A 400 -24.61 -6.21 -9.89
CA SER A 400 -25.70 -7.21 -9.98
C SER A 400 -26.11 -7.81 -8.64
N ASP A 401 -25.16 -7.92 -7.71
CA ASP A 401 -25.39 -8.43 -6.36
C ASP A 401 -24.41 -7.74 -5.38
N PHE A 402 -24.51 -7.98 -4.08
CA PHE A 402 -23.71 -7.30 -3.05
C PHE A 402 -22.54 -8.13 -2.49
N GLN A 403 -22.38 -9.39 -2.91
CA GLN A 403 -21.46 -10.35 -2.28
C GLN A 403 -20.35 -10.84 -3.23
N SER A 404 -20.61 -10.88 -4.53
CA SER A 404 -19.68 -11.33 -5.55
C SER A 404 -18.60 -10.29 -5.80
N TYR A 405 -17.40 -10.78 -6.16
CA TYR A 405 -16.25 -9.98 -6.59
C TYR A 405 -15.82 -8.87 -5.60
N PRO A 406 -15.59 -9.17 -4.31
CA PRO A 406 -15.23 -8.16 -3.31
C PRO A 406 -13.92 -7.44 -3.65
N ASP A 407 -12.90 -8.17 -4.14
CA ASP A 407 -11.60 -7.59 -4.53
C ASP A 407 -11.75 -6.64 -5.72
N HIS A 408 -12.58 -6.97 -6.71
CA HIS A 408 -12.88 -6.08 -7.84
C HIS A 408 -13.58 -4.81 -7.37
N ARG A 409 -14.51 -4.89 -6.40
CA ARG A 409 -15.17 -3.69 -5.84
C ARG A 409 -14.16 -2.74 -5.22
N VAL A 410 -13.32 -3.26 -4.32
CA VAL A 410 -12.31 -2.45 -3.62
C VAL A 410 -11.37 -1.79 -4.62
N ASN A 411 -10.83 -2.56 -5.56
CA ASN A 411 -9.87 -2.03 -6.53
C ASN A 411 -10.51 -1.13 -7.58
N PHE A 412 -11.79 -1.32 -7.92
CA PHE A 412 -12.54 -0.44 -8.81
C PHE A 412 -12.68 0.96 -8.22
N TYR A 413 -13.13 1.08 -6.96
CA TYR A 413 -13.23 2.39 -6.31
C TYR A 413 -11.86 2.99 -5.98
N ALA A 414 -10.83 2.17 -5.74
CA ALA A 414 -9.45 2.65 -5.67
C ALA A 414 -8.99 3.28 -6.99
N LEU A 415 -9.35 2.67 -8.13
CA LEU A 415 -9.06 3.20 -9.46
C LEU A 415 -9.81 4.52 -9.71
N LEU A 416 -11.11 4.58 -9.41
CA LEU A 416 -11.88 5.82 -9.55
C LEU A 416 -11.32 6.93 -8.68
N ARG A 417 -10.90 6.60 -7.45
CA ARG A 417 -10.22 7.55 -6.55
C ARG A 417 -8.90 8.02 -7.13
N ALA A 418 -8.08 7.13 -7.70
CA ALA A 418 -6.82 7.50 -8.32
C ALA A 418 -7.05 8.43 -9.52
N CYS A 419 -8.01 8.12 -10.40
CA CYS A 419 -8.40 9.00 -11.51
C CYS A 419 -8.83 10.38 -11.01
N ASN A 420 -9.74 10.42 -10.02
CA ASN A 420 -10.23 11.67 -9.44
C ASN A 420 -9.10 12.48 -8.78
N THR A 421 -8.19 11.82 -8.07
CA THR A 421 -7.12 12.48 -7.31
C THR A 421 -6.04 13.05 -8.24
N TYR A 422 -5.58 12.26 -9.21
CA TYR A 422 -4.34 12.56 -9.96
C TYR A 422 -4.58 12.95 -11.42
N CYS A 423 -5.74 12.62 -12.00
CA CYS A 423 -6.07 12.83 -13.41
C CYS A 423 -7.48 13.42 -13.59
N PHE A 424 -7.88 14.34 -12.70
CA PHE A 424 -9.24 14.90 -12.67
C PHE A 424 -9.69 15.47 -14.01
N ASP A 425 -8.84 16.26 -14.66
CA ASP A 425 -9.15 16.88 -15.95
C ASP A 425 -9.49 15.85 -17.04
N ALA A 426 -8.87 14.65 -16.98
CA ALA A 426 -9.16 13.58 -17.93
C ALA A 426 -10.57 12.99 -17.77
N LEU A 427 -11.21 13.13 -16.60
CA LEU A 427 -12.61 12.72 -16.41
C LEU A 427 -13.56 13.60 -17.24
N PHE A 428 -13.23 14.88 -17.41
CA PHE A 428 -14.00 15.82 -18.24
C PHE A 428 -13.64 15.76 -19.73
N LEU A 429 -12.60 14.99 -20.10
CA LEU A 429 -12.33 14.61 -21.50
C LEU A 429 -13.13 13.39 -21.94
N LEU A 430 -13.81 12.69 -21.02
CA LEU A 430 -14.66 11.56 -21.36
C LEU A 430 -15.92 12.01 -22.11
N PRO A 431 -16.47 11.19 -23.02
CA PRO A 431 -17.80 11.43 -23.58
C PRO A 431 -18.87 11.58 -22.49
N GLU A 432 -19.91 12.38 -22.72
CA GLU A 432 -20.96 12.69 -21.73
C GLU A 432 -21.59 11.42 -21.11
N GLN A 433 -21.87 10.40 -21.93
CA GLN A 433 -22.40 9.12 -21.46
C GLN A 433 -21.45 8.40 -20.49
N ARG A 434 -20.13 8.55 -20.68
CA ARG A 434 -19.10 7.94 -19.83
C ARG A 434 -18.97 8.68 -18.50
N LEU A 435 -19.00 10.02 -18.53
CA LEU A 435 -19.03 10.82 -17.31
C LEU A 435 -20.30 10.55 -16.50
N ARG A 436 -21.45 10.37 -17.16
CA ARG A 436 -22.69 9.95 -16.49
C ARG A 436 -22.54 8.62 -15.78
N LEU A 437 -22.01 7.59 -16.45
CA LEU A 437 -21.78 6.29 -15.83
C LEU A 437 -20.80 6.36 -14.65
N PHE A 438 -19.79 7.24 -14.71
CA PHE A 438 -18.90 7.51 -13.57
C PHE A 438 -19.71 8.02 -12.36
N VAL A 439 -20.52 9.06 -12.53
CA VAL A 439 -21.35 9.63 -11.45
C VAL A 439 -22.36 8.61 -10.94
N ASP A 440 -23.07 7.91 -11.84
CA ASP A 440 -24.05 6.88 -11.48
C ASP A 440 -23.41 5.74 -10.67
N SER A 441 -22.15 5.37 -10.97
CA SER A 441 -21.42 4.37 -10.19
C SER A 441 -21.11 4.84 -8.76
N LEU A 442 -20.80 6.12 -8.56
CA LEU A 442 -20.61 6.70 -7.23
C LEU A 442 -21.93 6.76 -6.45
N VAL A 443 -23.00 7.16 -7.11
CA VAL A 443 -24.36 7.17 -6.52
C VAL A 443 -24.81 5.76 -6.10
N TRP A 444 -24.50 4.75 -6.91
CA TRP A 444 -24.74 3.36 -6.53
C TRP A 444 -23.88 2.95 -5.32
N ALA A 445 -22.61 3.37 -5.30
CA ALA A 445 -21.69 3.04 -4.21
C ALA A 445 -22.15 3.58 -2.85
N ILE A 446 -22.60 4.84 -2.79
CA ILE A 446 -23.03 5.46 -1.52
C ILE A 446 -24.28 4.79 -0.93
N LYS A 447 -25.08 4.12 -1.76
CA LYS A 447 -26.27 3.34 -1.36
C LYS A 447 -25.95 1.90 -0.98
N HIS A 448 -24.70 1.46 -1.10
CA HIS A 448 -24.32 0.07 -0.91
C HIS A 448 -24.43 -0.36 0.58
N GLU A 449 -24.94 -1.57 0.84
CA GLU A 449 -25.11 -2.08 2.21
C GLU A 449 -23.76 -2.33 2.92
N HIS A 450 -22.75 -2.80 2.20
CA HIS A 450 -21.42 -3.00 2.74
C HIS A 450 -20.71 -1.67 3.07
N PRO A 451 -20.37 -1.37 4.35
CA PRO A 451 -19.88 -0.06 4.77
C PRO A 451 -18.59 0.40 4.07
N SER A 452 -17.68 -0.52 3.73
CA SER A 452 -16.43 -0.13 3.06
C SER A 452 -16.64 0.39 1.63
N VAL A 453 -17.65 -0.13 0.91
CA VAL A 453 -17.95 0.30 -0.46
C VAL A 453 -18.66 1.65 -0.42
N ALA A 454 -19.60 1.81 0.51
CA ALA A 454 -20.25 3.10 0.74
C ALA A 454 -19.26 4.19 1.15
N ASP A 455 -18.37 3.91 2.11
CA ASP A 455 -17.32 4.87 2.51
C ASP A 455 -16.36 5.20 1.35
N ALA A 456 -15.96 4.21 0.54
CA ALA A 456 -15.13 4.45 -0.63
C ALA A 456 -15.84 5.33 -1.67
N GLY A 457 -17.11 5.05 -1.97
CA GLY A 457 -17.93 5.86 -2.87
C GLY A 457 -18.12 7.29 -2.38
N LEU A 458 -18.42 7.46 -1.09
CA LEU A 458 -18.60 8.76 -0.46
C LEU A 458 -17.32 9.60 -0.51
N ARG A 459 -16.15 9.01 -0.22
CA ARG A 459 -14.85 9.70 -0.33
C ARG A 459 -14.55 10.16 -1.75
N VAL A 460 -14.79 9.30 -2.74
CA VAL A 460 -14.55 9.68 -4.14
C VAL A 460 -15.51 10.79 -4.55
N LEU A 461 -16.79 10.71 -4.14
CA LEU A 461 -17.80 11.71 -4.47
C LEU A 461 -17.53 13.06 -3.80
N SER A 462 -17.14 13.10 -2.52
CA SER A 462 -16.76 14.35 -1.84
C SER A 462 -15.55 15.00 -2.52
N ASP A 463 -14.48 14.24 -2.73
CA ASP A 463 -13.26 14.75 -3.38
C ASP A 463 -13.56 15.22 -4.82
N PHE A 464 -14.49 14.57 -5.51
CA PHE A 464 -14.89 14.93 -6.87
C PHE A 464 -15.71 16.21 -6.89
N LEU A 465 -16.69 16.36 -5.98
CA LEU A 465 -17.55 17.53 -5.90
C LEU A 465 -16.79 18.79 -5.49
N ASP A 466 -15.87 18.69 -4.53
CA ASP A 466 -14.96 19.78 -4.19
C ASP A 466 -14.21 20.28 -5.44
N LYS A 467 -13.62 19.36 -6.21
CA LYS A 467 -12.92 19.73 -7.46
C LYS A 467 -13.85 20.33 -8.52
N VAL A 468 -15.09 19.83 -8.63
CA VAL A 468 -16.10 20.40 -9.55
C VAL A 468 -16.44 21.85 -9.20
N LEU A 469 -16.50 22.22 -7.91
CA LEU A 469 -16.76 23.60 -7.49
C LEU A 469 -15.67 24.58 -7.95
N HIS A 470 -14.45 24.06 -8.12
CA HIS A 470 -13.26 24.81 -8.56
C HIS A 470 -13.03 24.77 -10.07
N LEU A 471 -13.86 24.05 -10.84
CA LEU A 471 -13.81 24.07 -12.31
C LEU A 471 -14.22 25.44 -12.89
N ASP A 472 -13.92 25.60 -14.18
CA ASP A 472 -14.46 26.69 -14.99
C ASP A 472 -15.99 26.80 -14.82
N PRO A 473 -16.55 28.02 -14.66
CA PRO A 473 -17.98 28.21 -14.41
C PRO A 473 -18.91 27.53 -15.43
N GLN A 474 -18.50 27.41 -16.69
CA GLN A 474 -19.32 26.76 -17.72
C GLN A 474 -19.37 25.25 -17.52
N LEU A 475 -18.23 24.61 -17.26
CA LEU A 475 -18.17 23.17 -16.98
C LEU A 475 -18.88 22.82 -15.67
N CYS A 476 -18.67 23.63 -14.64
CA CYS A 476 -19.34 23.51 -13.35
C CYS A 476 -20.86 23.62 -13.49
N GLY A 477 -21.35 24.65 -14.22
CA GLY A 477 -22.77 24.84 -14.48
C GLY A 477 -23.40 23.70 -15.29
N ASN A 478 -22.70 23.19 -16.32
CA ASN A 478 -23.15 22.04 -17.10
C ASN A 478 -23.26 20.77 -16.25
N PHE A 479 -22.29 20.53 -15.37
CA PHE A 479 -22.33 19.40 -14.44
C PHE A 479 -23.55 19.50 -13.52
N PHE A 480 -23.74 20.62 -12.83
CA PHE A 480 -24.85 20.77 -11.90
C PHE A 480 -26.21 20.75 -12.60
N LYS A 481 -26.31 21.22 -13.85
CA LYS A 481 -27.52 21.08 -14.66
C LYS A 481 -27.96 19.63 -14.82
N SER A 482 -27.01 18.70 -14.96
CA SER A 482 -27.30 17.28 -15.22
C SER A 482 -27.44 16.46 -13.94
N TYR A 483 -26.68 16.76 -12.89
CA TYR A 483 -26.51 15.85 -11.74
C TYR A 483 -26.97 16.41 -10.39
N TYR A 484 -27.24 17.72 -10.26
CA TYR A 484 -27.51 18.34 -8.96
C TYR A 484 -28.70 17.71 -8.21
N GLN A 485 -29.85 17.60 -8.87
CA GLN A 485 -31.05 17.04 -8.26
C GLN A 485 -30.87 15.57 -7.85
N LEU A 486 -30.19 14.78 -8.69
CA LEU A 486 -29.88 13.38 -8.41
C LEU A 486 -29.03 13.25 -7.14
N LEU A 487 -27.92 14.00 -7.08
CA LEU A 487 -26.99 13.96 -5.95
C LEU A 487 -27.63 14.46 -4.66
N LEU A 488 -28.41 15.55 -4.74
CA LEU A 488 -29.12 16.12 -3.59
C LEU A 488 -30.16 15.13 -3.04
N HIS A 489 -30.99 14.55 -3.91
CA HIS A 489 -31.97 13.55 -3.47
C HIS A 489 -31.28 12.36 -2.82
N ASP A 490 -30.30 11.77 -3.50
CA ASP A 490 -29.70 10.51 -3.07
C ASP A 490 -28.84 10.65 -1.81
N ILE A 491 -28.20 11.81 -1.59
CA ILE A 491 -27.48 12.04 -0.33
C ILE A 491 -28.44 12.13 0.86
N PHE A 492 -29.63 12.74 0.68
CA PHE A 492 -30.64 12.78 1.74
C PHE A 492 -31.24 11.39 2.02
N VAL A 493 -31.47 10.58 0.99
CA VAL A 493 -31.90 9.18 1.16
C VAL A 493 -30.89 8.42 2.02
N VAL A 494 -29.59 8.50 1.69
CA VAL A 494 -28.53 7.79 2.43
C VAL A 494 -28.34 8.36 3.84
N LEU A 495 -28.43 9.69 4.03
CA LEU A 495 -28.34 10.34 5.35
C LEU A 495 -29.45 9.92 6.31
N THR A 496 -30.64 9.67 5.76
CA THR A 496 -31.83 9.31 6.55
C THR A 496 -32.01 7.80 6.71
N ASP A 497 -31.27 6.98 5.97
CA ASP A 497 -31.26 5.54 6.12
C ASP A 497 -30.66 5.11 7.47
N THR A 498 -31.21 4.03 8.03
CA THR A 498 -30.71 3.41 9.25
C THR A 498 -29.44 2.58 9.06
N LEU A 499 -29.12 2.17 7.83
CA LEU A 499 -28.01 1.26 7.50
C LEU A 499 -26.72 2.00 7.14
N HIS A 500 -26.77 3.24 6.63
CA HIS A 500 -25.60 3.94 6.07
C HIS A 500 -24.92 4.92 7.03
N LYS A 501 -25.13 4.76 8.35
CA LYS A 501 -24.64 5.69 9.39
C LYS A 501 -23.12 5.82 9.45
N ALA A 502 -22.38 4.77 9.06
CA ALA A 502 -20.92 4.78 9.05
C ALA A 502 -20.33 5.85 8.11
N GLY A 503 -21.10 6.28 7.10
CA GLY A 503 -20.69 7.29 6.12
C GLY A 503 -20.98 8.75 6.51
N PHE A 504 -21.53 8.99 7.71
CA PHE A 504 -22.09 10.29 8.12
C PHE A 504 -21.18 11.50 7.83
N LYS A 505 -19.87 11.37 8.12
CA LYS A 505 -18.88 12.44 7.86
C LYS A 505 -18.84 12.89 6.41
N HIS A 506 -18.68 11.96 5.48
CA HIS A 506 -18.58 12.30 4.06
C HIS A 506 -19.95 12.69 3.49
N GLN A 507 -21.04 12.13 4.02
CA GLN A 507 -22.39 12.53 3.65
C GLN A 507 -22.67 14.00 3.97
N THR A 508 -22.25 14.46 5.16
CA THR A 508 -22.40 15.88 5.54
C THR A 508 -21.52 16.80 4.71
N ILE A 509 -20.31 16.37 4.34
CA ILE A 509 -19.42 17.12 3.43
C ILE A 509 -20.08 17.31 2.06
N ILE A 510 -20.57 16.23 1.45
CA ILE A 510 -21.23 16.26 0.15
C ILE A 510 -22.46 17.18 0.18
N LEU A 511 -23.30 17.04 1.21
CA LEU A 511 -24.48 17.90 1.34
C LEU A 511 -24.10 19.37 1.53
N MET A 512 -23.07 19.66 2.32
CA MET A 512 -22.54 21.02 2.51
C MET A 512 -22.01 21.60 1.20
N GLU A 513 -21.29 20.82 0.39
CA GLU A 513 -20.80 21.24 -0.94
C GLU A 513 -21.95 21.57 -1.90
N LEU A 514 -23.00 20.74 -1.93
CA LEU A 514 -24.19 20.98 -2.76
C LEU A 514 -24.96 22.23 -2.34
N VAL A 515 -25.08 22.49 -1.04
CA VAL A 515 -25.71 23.71 -0.50
C VAL A 515 -24.85 24.94 -0.80
N THR A 516 -23.54 24.83 -0.60
CA THR A 516 -22.57 25.90 -0.88
C THR A 516 -22.54 26.26 -2.37
N ALA A 517 -22.68 25.28 -3.26
CA ALA A 517 -22.78 25.52 -4.71
C ALA A 517 -23.91 26.50 -5.07
N VAL A 518 -25.05 26.37 -4.39
CA VAL A 518 -26.22 27.26 -4.59
C VAL A 518 -25.90 28.67 -4.12
N ASP A 519 -25.32 28.81 -2.93
CA ASP A 519 -25.00 30.11 -2.32
C ASP A 519 -23.90 30.86 -3.10
N LEU A 520 -22.93 30.13 -3.65
CA LEU A 520 -21.92 30.69 -4.55
C LEU A 520 -22.46 31.04 -5.93
N GLY A 521 -23.74 30.75 -6.22
CA GLY A 521 -24.37 31.03 -7.51
C GLY A 521 -23.85 30.16 -8.65
N LYS A 522 -23.26 28.98 -8.36
CA LYS A 522 -22.79 28.02 -9.38
C LYS A 522 -23.95 27.41 -10.18
N LEU A 523 -25.16 27.46 -9.64
CA LEU A 523 -26.40 26.97 -10.27
C LEU A 523 -27.22 28.05 -11.00
N ARG A 524 -26.64 29.23 -11.27
CA ARG A 524 -27.31 30.29 -12.04
C ARG A 524 -27.78 29.76 -13.40
N GLY A 525 -29.09 29.75 -13.63
CA GLY A 525 -29.72 29.23 -14.86
C GLY A 525 -30.13 27.76 -14.80
N VAL A 526 -29.86 27.06 -13.70
CA VAL A 526 -30.35 25.69 -13.43
C VAL A 526 -31.50 25.73 -12.42
N THR A 527 -31.26 26.34 -11.25
CA THR A 527 -32.26 26.48 -10.19
C THR A 527 -31.90 27.64 -9.26
N SER A 528 -32.88 28.19 -8.55
CA SER A 528 -32.69 29.23 -7.54
C SER A 528 -32.56 28.65 -6.13
N LYS A 529 -31.96 29.42 -5.20
CA LYS A 529 -31.89 29.04 -3.79
C LYS A 529 -33.27 28.73 -3.19
N GLN A 530 -34.28 29.53 -3.56
CA GLN A 530 -35.65 29.34 -3.08
C GLN A 530 -36.25 28.02 -3.57
N GLU A 531 -36.04 27.69 -4.85
CA GLU A 531 -36.50 26.41 -5.43
C GLU A 531 -35.84 25.21 -4.76
N VAL A 532 -34.53 25.28 -4.49
CA VAL A 532 -33.81 24.20 -3.79
C VAL A 532 -34.32 24.04 -2.36
N MET A 533 -34.53 25.13 -1.63
CA MET A 533 -35.09 25.09 -0.27
C MET A 533 -36.48 24.44 -0.28
N GLU A 534 -37.37 24.89 -1.17
CA GLU A 534 -38.72 24.34 -1.32
C GLU A 534 -38.69 22.86 -1.73
N TYR A 535 -37.75 22.46 -2.59
CA TYR A 535 -37.55 21.05 -2.97
C TYR A 535 -37.17 20.19 -1.75
N ILE A 536 -36.19 20.62 -0.95
CA ILE A 536 -35.77 19.90 0.26
C ILE A 536 -36.92 19.82 1.26
N CYS A 537 -37.65 20.92 1.48
CA CYS A 537 -38.82 20.94 2.36
C CYS A 537 -39.89 19.93 1.93
N ASN A 538 -40.26 19.94 0.64
CA ASN A 538 -41.27 19.03 0.12
C ASN A 538 -40.84 17.56 0.21
N MET A 539 -39.57 17.27 -0.10
CA MET A 539 -39.01 15.93 0.03
C MET A 539 -39.05 15.44 1.48
N LEU A 540 -38.55 16.23 2.45
CA LEU A 540 -38.55 15.85 3.87
C LEU A 540 -39.96 15.68 4.43
N CYS A 541 -40.91 16.55 4.08
CA CYS A 541 -42.31 16.40 4.49
C CYS A 541 -42.98 15.17 3.88
N GLN A 542 -42.61 14.78 2.66
CA GLN A 542 -43.11 13.55 2.03
C GLN A 542 -42.53 12.30 2.67
N THR A 543 -41.23 12.30 3.01
CA THR A 543 -40.55 11.16 3.64
C THR A 543 -40.97 10.99 5.11
N PHE A 544 -41.16 12.09 5.84
CA PHE A 544 -41.47 12.08 7.28
C PHE A 544 -42.78 12.83 7.57
N ALA A 545 -43.90 12.12 7.46
CA ALA A 545 -45.23 12.69 7.69
C ALA A 545 -45.45 13.26 9.12
N THR A 546 -44.60 12.88 10.08
CA THR A 546 -44.65 13.37 11.48
C THR A 546 -44.00 14.74 11.68
N LEU A 547 -43.21 15.23 10.71
CA LEU A 547 -42.54 16.52 10.81
C LEU A 547 -43.50 17.66 10.47
N ASN A 548 -43.52 18.70 11.31
CA ASN A 548 -44.24 19.93 11.00
C ASN A 548 -43.48 20.72 9.90
N ARG A 549 -44.19 21.17 8.86
CA ARG A 549 -43.62 21.97 7.77
C ARG A 549 -42.82 23.18 8.27
N ASN A 550 -43.29 23.89 9.29
CA ASN A 550 -42.57 25.04 9.85
C ASN A 550 -41.22 24.64 10.48
N GLN A 551 -41.14 23.45 11.08
CA GLN A 551 -39.88 22.92 11.63
C GLN A 551 -38.91 22.55 10.50
N VAL A 552 -39.43 21.95 9.42
CA VAL A 552 -38.64 21.61 8.24
C VAL A 552 -38.11 22.88 7.56
N GLU A 553 -38.94 23.90 7.38
CA GLU A 553 -38.52 25.19 6.81
C GLU A 553 -37.41 25.87 7.65
N ALA A 554 -37.54 25.85 8.99
CA ALA A 554 -36.49 26.36 9.87
C ALA A 554 -35.18 25.55 9.77
N PHE A 555 -35.28 24.21 9.74
CA PHE A 555 -34.13 23.34 9.56
C PHE A 555 -33.41 23.62 8.23
N VAL A 556 -34.15 23.73 7.13
CA VAL A 556 -33.61 24.01 5.80
C VAL A 556 -33.00 25.40 5.74
N LEU A 557 -33.59 26.41 6.37
CA LEU A 557 -32.98 27.75 6.45
C LEU A 557 -31.61 27.71 7.14
N ASP A 558 -31.53 27.06 8.30
CA ASP A 558 -30.30 26.93 9.07
C ASP A 558 -29.24 26.07 8.36
N LEU A 559 -29.67 25.10 7.54
CA LEU A 559 -28.79 24.31 6.69
C LEU A 559 -27.92 25.21 5.80
N PHE A 560 -28.53 26.21 5.15
CA PHE A 560 -27.79 27.17 4.32
C PHE A 560 -26.94 28.11 5.16
N ASN A 561 -27.47 28.62 6.29
CA ASN A 561 -26.74 29.56 7.14
C ASN A 561 -25.46 28.97 7.76
N LYS A 562 -25.46 27.66 8.05
CA LYS A 562 -24.33 26.95 8.67
C LYS A 562 -23.34 26.35 7.65
N SER A 563 -23.60 26.47 6.35
CA SER A 563 -22.77 25.87 5.29
C SER A 563 -21.31 26.34 5.26
N GLY A 564 -21.00 27.48 5.89
CA GLY A 564 -19.63 28.00 6.02
C GLY A 564 -18.75 27.33 7.07
N ASN A 565 -19.30 26.49 7.96
CA ASN A 565 -18.55 25.81 9.01
C ASN A 565 -18.93 24.32 9.08
N HIS A 566 -18.00 23.45 8.68
CA HIS A 566 -18.21 22.00 8.63
C HIS A 566 -18.69 21.42 9.97
N THR A 567 -18.14 21.85 11.10
CA THR A 567 -18.51 21.31 12.41
C THR A 567 -19.93 21.72 12.80
N GLU A 568 -20.30 22.98 12.58
CA GLU A 568 -21.65 23.47 12.88
C GLU A 568 -22.69 22.84 11.95
N PHE A 569 -22.36 22.70 10.66
CA PHE A 569 -23.20 22.05 9.68
C PHE A 569 -23.44 20.58 10.03
N GLN A 570 -22.37 19.84 10.34
CA GLN A 570 -22.45 18.44 10.72
C GLN A 570 -23.27 18.23 11.99
N SER A 571 -23.09 19.07 13.01
CA SER A 571 -23.91 19.03 14.24
C SER A 571 -25.38 19.30 13.95
N HIS A 572 -25.68 20.29 13.10
CA HIS A 572 -27.06 20.62 12.71
C HIS A 572 -27.77 19.44 12.02
N ILE A 573 -27.09 18.75 11.10
CA ILE A 573 -27.63 17.52 10.48
C ILE A 573 -27.82 16.42 11.54
N ARG A 574 -26.85 16.26 12.45
CA ARG A 574 -26.92 15.25 13.50
C ARG A 574 -28.14 15.44 14.38
N ASP A 575 -28.36 16.66 14.87
CA ASP A 575 -29.48 17.03 15.73
C ASP A 575 -30.82 16.75 15.04
N PHE A 576 -30.92 17.07 13.74
CA PHE A 576 -32.10 16.75 12.93
C PHE A 576 -32.34 15.24 12.79
N LEU A 577 -31.29 14.44 12.55
CA LEU A 577 -31.41 12.98 12.46
C LEU A 577 -31.76 12.34 13.82
N VAL A 578 -31.29 12.90 14.93
CA VAL A 578 -31.69 12.48 16.29
C VAL A 578 -33.17 12.79 16.48
N GLN A 579 -33.60 14.01 16.18
CA GLN A 579 -34.99 14.44 16.29
C GLN A 579 -35.93 13.51 15.53
N ILE A 580 -35.64 13.19 14.26
CA ILE A 580 -36.46 12.26 13.47
C ILE A 580 -36.54 10.87 14.14
N LYS A 581 -35.45 10.36 14.69
CA LYS A 581 -35.40 9.03 15.32
C LYS A 581 -36.11 8.95 16.66
N GLU A 582 -36.08 10.02 17.44
CA GLU A 582 -36.87 10.11 18.68
C GLU A 582 -38.37 10.02 18.40
N TYR A 583 -38.84 10.64 17.31
CA TYR A 583 -40.24 10.50 16.87
C TYR A 583 -40.57 9.12 16.27
N ALA A 584 -39.57 8.40 15.74
CA ALA A 584 -39.73 7.07 15.14
C ALA A 584 -39.52 5.90 16.11
N GLY A 585 -39.14 6.16 17.38
CA GLY A 585 -38.94 5.13 18.41
C GLY A 585 -37.71 4.22 18.22
N GLY A 586 -36.65 4.70 17.56
CA GLY A 586 -35.49 3.89 17.16
C GLY A 586 -34.45 3.61 18.28
N ASP A 587 -33.66 2.54 18.10
CA ASP A 587 -32.64 2.05 19.03
C ASP A 587 -31.50 3.04 19.33
N ALA A 588 -31.14 3.15 20.62
CA ALA A 588 -30.06 4.00 21.13
C ALA A 588 -28.66 3.64 20.57
N GLU A 589 -28.43 2.37 20.22
CA GLU A 589 -27.15 1.92 19.64
C GLU A 589 -26.83 2.61 18.30
N GLY A 590 -27.87 2.92 17.52
CA GLY A 590 -27.74 3.58 16.23
C GLY A 590 -27.34 5.06 16.30
N LEU A 591 -27.46 5.71 17.45
CA LEU A 591 -27.07 7.12 17.63
C LEU A 591 -25.56 7.26 17.87
N THR A 592 -24.93 6.25 18.48
CA THR A 592 -23.48 6.23 18.78
C THR A 592 -22.63 6.31 17.51
N GLU A 593 -23.10 5.72 16.39
CA GLU A 593 -22.37 5.73 15.12
C GLU A 593 -22.22 7.14 14.53
N LEU A 594 -23.14 8.06 14.83
CA LEU A 594 -23.05 9.46 14.38
C LEU A 594 -21.88 10.22 15.03
N TYR A 595 -21.43 9.77 16.20
CA TYR A 595 -20.31 10.35 16.95
C TYR A 595 -18.97 9.64 16.65
N ARG A 596 -18.96 8.71 15.69
CA ARG A 596 -17.77 7.90 15.38
C ARG A 596 -16.56 8.75 15.00
N THR A 597 -16.75 9.82 14.22
CA THR A 597 -15.66 10.72 13.84
C THR A 597 -15.01 11.39 15.06
N GLU A 598 -15.80 11.95 15.97
CA GLU A 598 -15.29 12.59 17.18
C GLU A 598 -14.56 11.60 18.10
N ARG A 599 -15.09 10.38 18.20
CA ARG A 599 -14.44 9.29 18.93
C ARG A 599 -13.12 8.89 18.28
N ASP A 600 -13.09 8.72 16.96
CA ASP A 600 -11.89 8.32 16.22
C ASP A 600 -10.81 9.44 16.28
N GLU A 601 -11.20 10.71 16.23
CA GLU A 601 -10.30 11.87 16.44
C GLU A 601 -9.79 11.96 17.89
N ALA A 602 -10.62 11.66 18.89
CA ALA A 602 -10.19 11.58 20.28
C ALA A 602 -9.21 10.41 20.50
N LEU A 603 -9.47 9.25 19.88
CA LEU A 603 -8.55 8.11 19.88
C LEU A 603 -7.24 8.44 19.17
N GLN A 604 -7.28 9.13 18.04
CA GLN A 604 -6.08 9.54 17.31
C GLN A 604 -5.25 10.53 18.11
N ARG A 605 -5.86 11.54 18.74
CA ARG A 605 -5.19 12.47 19.66
C ARG A 605 -4.59 11.74 20.86
N SER A 606 -5.34 10.82 21.47
CA SER A 606 -4.84 9.99 22.58
C SER A 606 -3.64 9.15 22.16
N ARG A 607 -3.69 8.51 20.99
CA ARG A 607 -2.56 7.77 20.42
C ARG A 607 -1.36 8.67 20.14
N GLN A 608 -1.55 9.89 19.62
CA GLN A 608 -0.46 10.83 19.38
C GLN A 608 0.21 11.29 20.68
N ILE A 609 -0.58 11.58 21.72
CA ILE A 609 -0.06 11.94 23.04
C ILE A 609 0.72 10.77 23.65
N GLU A 610 0.16 9.55 23.60
CA GLU A 610 0.84 8.35 24.08
C GLU A 610 2.13 8.08 23.29
N GLN A 611 2.11 8.25 21.95
CA GLN A 611 3.30 8.13 21.12
C GLN A 611 4.39 9.12 21.53
N GLN A 612 4.06 10.38 21.81
CA GLN A 612 5.01 11.36 22.31
C GLN A 612 5.63 10.91 23.65
N ARG A 613 4.80 10.42 24.58
CA ARG A 613 5.31 9.88 25.86
C ARG A 613 6.24 8.68 25.67
N LEU A 614 5.93 7.78 24.74
CA LEU A 614 6.79 6.63 24.43
C LEU A 614 8.14 7.06 23.82
N MET A 615 8.18 8.16 23.07
CA MET A 615 9.43 8.72 22.52
C MET A 615 10.35 9.30 23.61
N GLU A 616 9.78 9.85 24.68
CA GLU A 616 10.53 10.47 25.77
C GLU A 616 11.30 9.44 26.63
N VAL A 617 10.87 8.17 26.62
CA VAL A 617 11.47 7.12 27.44
C VAL A 617 12.23 6.11 26.56
N PRO A 618 13.57 6.07 26.63
CA PRO A 618 14.38 5.11 25.89
C PRO A 618 13.96 3.65 26.16
N GLY A 619 13.77 2.89 25.08
CA GLY A 619 13.42 1.46 25.15
C GLY A 619 11.92 1.16 25.10
N LEU A 620 11.02 2.14 25.25
CA LEU A 620 9.58 1.91 25.10
C LEU A 620 9.14 1.81 23.64
N LEU A 621 9.82 2.50 22.72
CA LEU A 621 9.64 2.30 21.29
C LEU A 621 10.55 1.18 20.78
N HIS A 622 9.93 0.13 20.24
CA HIS A 622 10.62 -1.01 19.66
C HIS A 622 11.57 -0.54 18.53
N GLN A 623 12.74 -1.19 18.40
CA GLN A 623 13.77 -0.73 17.45
C GLN A 623 13.33 -0.76 15.99
N TYR A 624 12.38 -1.63 15.65
CA TYR A 624 11.80 -1.76 14.31
C TYR A 624 10.48 -0.99 14.14
N ASP A 625 10.12 -0.14 15.10
CA ASP A 625 8.96 0.74 14.97
C ASP A 625 9.20 1.73 13.80
N PRO A 626 8.23 1.91 12.88
CA PRO A 626 8.35 2.84 11.75
C PRO A 626 8.73 4.26 12.15
N ILE A 627 8.25 4.74 13.31
CA ILE A 627 8.55 6.08 13.81
C ILE A 627 10.02 6.18 14.17
N ARG A 628 10.54 5.19 14.91
CA ARG A 628 11.95 5.14 15.29
C ARG A 628 12.86 5.01 14.06
N LEU A 629 12.47 4.20 13.08
CA LEU A 629 13.15 4.12 11.78
C LEU A 629 13.22 5.47 11.06
N ALA A 630 12.13 6.26 11.07
CA ALA A 630 12.12 7.59 10.47
C ALA A 630 13.00 8.58 11.23
N MET A 631 13.02 8.53 12.55
CA MET A 631 13.91 9.35 13.39
C MET A 631 15.39 9.01 13.16
N ASP A 632 15.74 7.73 13.15
CA ASP A 632 17.11 7.24 12.85
C ASP A 632 17.57 7.73 11.45
N ALA A 633 16.65 7.78 10.47
CA ALA A 633 16.95 8.26 9.13
C ALA A 633 17.13 9.80 9.06
N ALA A 634 16.41 10.55 9.89
CA ALA A 634 16.48 12.01 9.94
C ALA A 634 17.73 12.53 10.67
N ASN A 635 18.34 11.73 11.55
CA ASN A 635 19.56 12.09 12.28
C ASN A 635 20.74 11.15 11.93
N PRO A 636 21.37 11.31 10.75
CA PRO A 636 22.36 10.36 10.22
C PRO A 636 23.73 10.36 10.92
N GLN A 637 23.90 11.11 12.02
CA GLN A 637 25.16 11.17 12.78
C GLN A 637 25.36 10.00 13.78
N GLU A 638 24.41 9.06 13.91
CA GLU A 638 24.51 7.84 14.73
C GLU A 638 24.65 6.52 13.96
#